data_AF-A0AAD7Z6A3-F1
#
_entry.id   AF-A0AAD7Z6A3-F1
#
_cell.length_a   1.000
_cell.length_b   1.000
_cell.length_c   1.000
_cell.angle_alpha   90.00
_cell.angle_beta   90.00
_cell.angle_gamma   90.00
#
_symmetry.space_group_name_H-M   'P 1'
#
loop_
_entity.id
_entity.type
_entity.pdbx_description
1 polymer ?
#
loop_
_entity_poly.entity_id
_entity_poly.type
_entity_poly.pdbx_seq_one_letter_code
_entity_poly.pdbx_strand_id
1 'polypeptide(L)'
;IKKFVQDAFSETSELEPYTPSDWTSKPSVLSQIKDPQYREWAEELNNIWKNLTRKMDEDVRDHPDQHSLIYVPNPFVIPGGRFKEFYYWDTYWIVQGLLLCDMTETARGILENFLSMVNKYGHIPNGGRVYYINRSQPPMLIPMVYNYLTITKDIAFLKDNIDLLEKEFEFWMKNRTVTVKKNGNDYTMVRYYARSKGPRPESYSFPSEKEQTEFYIDVKSAAESGWDFSSRWFIYEATNGGNLSHINTRNIIPVDLNAFIYQNAVFLQNFNSLLGNSQKAKEYGAKAEEIKAAVTAVLWNDTLGTWLDYDILNNKQRDYFYPSNLAPLWTYCYNIVNQTEVSYYAQKSVEYISLESIRSYLGGIPTSLEMSNEQWDFPNAWPPLQIIAIQGLAKTSDPDAQSLAYELANNWVKANYKGYTNAKEMFEKYDAQHPGRYGGGGEYVVQSGFGWTNGVIFELLNTYGSIMPYSANFSHNTRREDYEIAENLKSEEERTEFYIDIKSAAESGWDFSSRWFISNGTNIGNLSNTHTRHIIPVDLNALIYWNADLLSNFNKILGNFNKARFYQLKAEEFKAAVTAVLWNEKRGTWLDYDILNNKPRDYFYPSNLTPLWTKCYDLKHRFEFFERSVEYINDESVLRYLGGIPTSLDLTLEQWDLTNAWPPLQIITIQGLAYTNDRNAKSLAYKLADRWVKANYKGYLKQEAMFEK
;
A
#
# COMPACT_ATOMS: atom_id res chain seq x y z
N ILE A 1 30.45 -1.29 40.86
CA ILE A 1 29.72 -1.84 39.69
C ILE A 1 30.38 -1.40 38.38
N LYS A 2 30.34 -0.12 37.97
CA LYS A 2 30.94 0.32 36.68
C LYS A 2 32.39 -0.13 36.46
N LYS A 3 33.26 0.06 37.46
CA LYS A 3 34.66 -0.42 37.40
C LYS A 3 34.75 -1.95 37.24
N PHE A 4 33.95 -2.70 38.01
CA PHE A 4 33.89 -4.17 37.86
C PHE A 4 33.46 -4.58 36.45
N VAL A 5 32.46 -3.89 35.86
CA VAL A 5 32.03 -4.17 34.48
C VAL A 5 33.17 -3.92 33.49
N GLN A 6 33.90 -2.81 33.64
CA GLN A 6 35.05 -2.48 32.80
C GLN A 6 36.23 -3.45 32.96
N ASP A 7 36.46 -3.94 34.18
CA ASP A 7 37.57 -4.84 34.49
C ASP A 7 37.26 -6.30 34.10
N ALA A 8 35.98 -6.69 34.02
CA ALA A 8 35.55 -8.08 33.85
C ALA A 8 34.91 -8.40 32.49
N PHE A 9 34.50 -7.40 31.69
CA PHE A 9 33.83 -7.60 30.40
C PHE A 9 34.51 -6.81 29.30
N SER A 10 34.58 -7.40 28.10
CA SER A 10 35.09 -6.77 26.88
C SER A 10 33.95 -6.37 25.94
N GLU A 11 34.12 -5.27 25.21
CA GLU A 11 33.22 -4.84 24.13
C GLU A 11 33.79 -5.13 22.72
N THR A 12 34.82 -5.97 22.63
CA THR A 12 35.46 -6.35 21.35
C THR A 12 34.47 -7.02 20.40
N SER A 13 34.61 -6.76 19.09
CA SER A 13 33.77 -7.37 18.07
C SER A 13 34.10 -8.85 17.93
N GLU A 14 33.09 -9.71 18.05
CA GLU A 14 33.16 -11.17 17.85
C GLU A 14 33.12 -11.57 16.36
N LEU A 15 32.99 -10.57 15.48
CA LEU A 15 32.79 -10.73 14.04
C LEU A 15 33.83 -9.96 13.24
N GLU A 16 34.34 -10.62 12.20
CA GLU A 16 35.27 -10.07 11.21
C GLU A 16 34.55 -9.85 9.87
N PRO A 17 34.83 -8.74 9.14
CA PRO A 17 34.38 -8.58 7.76
C PRO A 17 34.88 -9.73 6.87
N TYR A 18 34.00 -10.24 6.01
CA TYR A 18 34.36 -11.31 5.07
C TYR A 18 33.83 -10.97 3.68
N THR A 19 34.64 -11.19 2.64
CA THR A 19 34.20 -11.09 1.24
C THR A 19 33.93 -12.50 0.73
N PRO A 20 32.68 -12.83 0.37
CA PRO A 20 32.34 -14.12 -0.22
C PRO A 20 33.18 -14.48 -1.44
N SER A 21 33.61 -15.75 -1.52
CA SER A 21 34.42 -16.27 -2.63
C SER A 21 33.69 -16.31 -3.96
N ASP A 22 32.37 -16.51 -3.91
CA ASP A 22 31.47 -16.60 -5.05
C ASP A 22 30.84 -15.25 -5.43
N TRP A 23 31.22 -14.15 -4.77
CA TRP A 23 30.75 -12.82 -5.15
C TRP A 23 31.32 -12.38 -6.49
N THR A 24 30.47 -11.86 -7.36
CA THR A 24 30.84 -11.26 -8.65
C THR A 24 30.28 -9.85 -8.76
N SER A 25 30.99 -8.94 -9.43
CA SER A 25 30.49 -7.58 -9.71
C SER A 25 29.40 -7.54 -10.78
N LYS A 26 29.24 -8.63 -11.55
CA LYS A 26 28.27 -8.72 -12.65
C LYS A 26 27.39 -9.97 -12.49
N PRO A 27 26.56 -10.05 -11.44
CA PRO A 27 25.67 -11.18 -11.27
C PRO A 27 24.60 -11.23 -12.37
N SER A 28 24.09 -12.44 -12.62
CA SER A 28 23.15 -12.75 -13.69
C SER A 28 21.86 -11.93 -13.62
N VAL A 29 21.38 -11.59 -12.41
CA VAL A 29 20.18 -10.76 -12.20
C VAL A 29 20.24 -9.39 -12.89
N LEU A 30 21.43 -8.79 -13.06
CA LEU A 30 21.57 -7.49 -13.72
C LEU A 30 21.09 -7.50 -15.18
N SER A 31 21.14 -8.67 -15.82
CA SER A 31 20.67 -8.85 -17.20
C SER A 31 19.15 -8.73 -17.34
N GLN A 32 18.40 -8.97 -16.25
CA GLN A 32 16.94 -8.87 -16.22
C GLN A 32 16.46 -7.42 -16.09
N ILE A 33 17.30 -6.54 -15.56
CA ILE A 33 16.96 -5.14 -15.31
C ILE A 33 17.26 -4.36 -16.58
N LYS A 34 16.23 -3.84 -17.26
CA LYS A 34 16.42 -3.07 -18.51
C LYS A 34 16.74 -1.60 -18.27
N ASP A 35 16.11 -1.00 -17.27
CA ASP A 35 16.31 0.41 -16.95
C ASP A 35 17.75 0.66 -16.46
N PRO A 36 18.50 1.61 -17.06
CA PRO A 36 19.88 1.86 -16.68
C PRO A 36 20.08 2.30 -15.21
N GLN A 37 19.14 3.10 -14.65
CA GLN A 37 19.27 3.59 -13.28
C GLN A 37 19.06 2.48 -12.27
N TYR A 38 18.03 1.66 -12.48
CA TYR A 38 17.81 0.49 -11.61
C TYR A 38 18.92 -0.55 -11.77
N ARG A 39 19.53 -0.68 -12.96
CA ARG A 39 20.67 -1.59 -13.15
C ARG A 39 21.90 -1.09 -12.39
N GLU A 40 22.23 0.19 -12.49
CA GLU A 40 23.32 0.81 -11.73
C GLU A 40 23.08 0.69 -10.22
N TRP A 41 21.84 0.96 -9.78
CA TRP A 41 21.47 0.77 -8.38
C TRP A 41 21.65 -0.69 -7.92
N ALA A 42 21.21 -1.66 -8.71
CA ALA A 42 21.40 -3.08 -8.41
C ALA A 42 22.88 -3.49 -8.34
N GLU A 43 23.76 -2.88 -9.13
CA GLU A 43 25.22 -3.06 -9.01
C GLU A 43 25.74 -2.53 -7.66
N GLU A 44 25.28 -1.36 -7.22
CA GLU A 44 25.63 -0.81 -5.90
C GLU A 44 25.08 -1.68 -4.76
N LEU A 45 23.82 -2.14 -4.86
CA LEU A 45 23.19 -3.05 -3.92
C LEU A 45 23.92 -4.39 -3.80
N ASN A 46 24.45 -4.92 -4.90
CA ASN A 46 25.24 -6.14 -4.88
C ASN A 46 26.57 -5.96 -4.11
N ASN A 47 27.13 -4.75 -4.09
CA ASN A 47 28.30 -4.45 -3.26
C ASN A 47 27.99 -4.48 -1.76
N ILE A 48 26.74 -4.20 -1.35
CA ILE A 48 26.33 -4.24 0.06
C ILE A 48 26.51 -5.64 0.66
N TRP A 49 26.38 -6.72 -0.12
CA TRP A 49 26.62 -8.07 0.38
C TRP A 49 28.01 -8.26 0.99
N LYS A 50 29.05 -7.67 0.38
CA LYS A 50 30.41 -7.66 0.95
C LYS A 50 30.47 -6.91 2.28
N ASN A 51 29.73 -5.81 2.38
CA ASN A 51 29.71 -4.97 3.57
C ASN A 51 28.97 -5.62 4.74
N LEU A 52 28.01 -6.49 4.48
CA LEU A 52 27.22 -7.18 5.49
C LEU A 52 27.72 -8.60 5.83
N THR A 53 28.56 -9.20 5.00
CA THR A 53 29.03 -10.56 5.27
C THR A 53 30.09 -10.56 6.37
N ARG A 54 29.93 -11.47 7.33
CA ARG A 54 30.79 -11.64 8.49
C ARG A 54 31.23 -13.08 8.65
N LYS A 55 32.41 -13.26 9.23
CA LYS A 55 32.89 -14.53 9.77
C LYS A 55 33.04 -14.37 11.29
N MET A 56 32.76 -15.42 12.05
CA MET A 56 32.98 -15.41 13.51
C MET A 56 34.47 -15.60 13.83
N ASP A 57 34.93 -14.89 14.84
CA ASP A 57 36.26 -15.11 15.45
C ASP A 57 36.35 -16.56 15.99
N GLU A 58 37.54 -17.16 15.92
CA GLU A 58 37.80 -18.48 16.47
C GLU A 58 37.69 -18.50 18.01
N ASP A 59 37.86 -17.36 18.68
CA ASP A 59 37.65 -17.22 20.13
C ASP A 59 36.22 -17.61 20.54
N VAL A 60 35.22 -17.30 19.70
CA VAL A 60 33.82 -17.69 19.94
C VAL A 60 33.65 -19.22 19.91
N ARG A 61 34.45 -19.92 19.09
CA ARG A 61 34.48 -21.40 19.02
C ARG A 61 35.18 -21.99 20.24
N ASP A 62 36.32 -21.41 20.61
CA ASP A 62 37.25 -21.97 21.57
C ASP A 62 36.86 -21.66 23.03
N HIS A 63 36.17 -20.53 23.26
CA HIS A 63 35.70 -20.07 24.56
C HIS A 63 34.19 -19.71 24.58
N PRO A 64 33.29 -20.62 24.17
CA PRO A 64 31.87 -20.31 23.98
C PRO A 64 31.11 -19.91 25.25
N ASP A 65 31.68 -20.13 26.43
CA ASP A 65 31.15 -19.71 27.73
C ASP A 65 31.43 -18.24 28.07
N GLN A 66 32.36 -17.60 27.36
CA GLN A 66 32.69 -16.18 27.48
C GLN A 66 31.89 -15.29 26.51
N HIS A 67 31.20 -15.92 25.56
CA HIS A 67 30.45 -15.24 24.51
C HIS A 67 28.96 -15.46 24.65
N SER A 68 28.19 -14.44 24.28
CA SER A 68 26.75 -14.65 24.06
C SER A 68 26.46 -15.12 22.63
N LEU A 69 27.37 -14.90 21.68
CA LEU A 69 27.23 -15.36 20.30
C LEU A 69 27.42 -16.88 20.21
N ILE A 70 26.57 -17.54 19.42
CA ILE A 70 26.64 -18.99 19.19
C ILE A 70 27.49 -19.22 17.94
N TYR A 71 28.65 -19.87 18.12
CA TYR A 71 29.56 -20.18 17.02
C TYR A 71 28.88 -20.96 15.88
N VAL A 72 29.15 -20.53 14.65
CA VAL A 72 28.83 -21.25 13.41
C VAL A 72 30.05 -21.25 12.48
N PRO A 73 30.30 -22.33 11.73
CA PRO A 73 31.55 -22.50 10.98
C PRO A 73 31.61 -21.69 9.68
N ASN A 74 30.48 -21.44 9.02
CA ASN A 74 30.45 -20.74 7.74
C ASN A 74 30.21 -19.23 7.92
N PRO A 75 30.73 -18.38 7.01
CA PRO A 75 30.34 -16.98 6.95
C PRO A 75 28.83 -16.80 6.77
N PHE A 76 28.30 -15.68 7.24
CA PHE A 76 26.89 -15.34 7.12
C PHE A 76 26.71 -13.83 6.96
N VAL A 77 25.53 -13.42 6.52
CA VAL A 77 25.18 -12.02 6.32
C VAL A 77 24.38 -11.54 7.52
N ILE A 78 24.80 -10.45 8.16
CA ILE A 78 24.01 -9.79 9.21
C ILE A 78 22.91 -8.91 8.60
N PRO A 79 21.81 -8.63 9.31
CA PRO A 79 20.81 -7.69 8.83
C PRO A 79 21.40 -6.30 8.55
N GLY A 80 22.17 -5.71 9.47
CA GLY A 80 22.77 -4.38 9.30
C GLY A 80 22.76 -3.57 10.60
N GLY A 81 23.49 -2.45 10.62
CA GLY A 81 23.58 -1.57 11.78
C GLY A 81 24.04 -2.26 13.08
N ARG A 82 23.22 -2.18 14.13
CA ARG A 82 23.51 -2.74 15.47
C ARG A 82 23.45 -4.27 15.55
N PHE A 83 22.82 -4.93 14.59
CA PHE A 83 22.58 -6.37 14.63
C PHE A 83 23.87 -7.11 14.26
N LYS A 84 24.49 -7.75 15.25
CA LYS A 84 25.79 -8.43 15.14
C LYS A 84 25.64 -9.95 15.27
N GLU A 85 24.56 -10.48 14.73
CA GLU A 85 24.25 -11.91 14.67
C GLU A 85 23.34 -12.18 13.48
N PHE A 86 23.24 -13.46 13.07
CA PHE A 86 22.21 -13.87 12.11
C PHE A 86 20.83 -13.83 12.78
N TYR A 87 19.79 -13.53 12.00
CA TYR A 87 18.38 -13.62 12.38
C TYR A 87 17.65 -14.55 11.41
N TYR A 88 16.78 -15.40 11.92
CA TYR A 88 16.24 -16.52 11.16
C TYR A 88 15.40 -16.09 9.95
N TRP A 89 14.29 -15.36 10.16
CA TRP A 89 13.39 -15.04 9.05
C TRP A 89 13.95 -13.95 8.12
N ASP A 90 14.80 -13.05 8.62
CA ASP A 90 15.54 -12.06 7.81
C ASP A 90 16.42 -12.78 6.77
N THR A 91 17.06 -13.87 7.21
CA THR A 91 17.96 -14.65 6.37
C THR A 91 17.25 -15.30 5.19
N TYR A 92 15.93 -15.52 5.24
CA TYR A 92 15.17 -15.99 4.08
C TYR A 92 15.33 -15.05 2.88
N TRP A 93 15.08 -13.77 3.11
CA TRP A 93 15.15 -12.72 2.10
C TRP A 93 16.59 -12.48 1.64
N ILE A 94 17.54 -12.56 2.57
CA ILE A 94 18.96 -12.48 2.25
C ILE A 94 19.37 -13.63 1.33
N VAL A 95 19.02 -14.88 1.67
CA VAL A 95 19.33 -16.05 0.84
C VAL A 95 18.70 -15.92 -0.55
N GLN A 96 17.48 -15.38 -0.67
CA GLN A 96 16.90 -15.08 -1.99
C GLN A 96 17.77 -14.11 -2.79
N GLY A 97 18.16 -12.98 -2.18
CA GLY A 97 19.03 -11.99 -2.82
C GLY A 97 20.39 -12.57 -3.23
N LEU A 98 21.03 -13.35 -2.35
CA LEU A 98 22.30 -14.01 -2.62
C LEU A 98 22.21 -14.97 -3.80
N LEU A 99 21.14 -15.78 -3.85
CA LEU A 99 20.91 -16.72 -4.93
C LEU A 99 20.70 -16.01 -6.28
N LEU A 100 19.98 -14.89 -6.32
CA LEU A 100 19.85 -14.05 -7.51
C LEU A 100 21.17 -13.37 -7.90
N CYS A 101 22.06 -13.16 -6.94
CA CYS A 101 23.40 -12.62 -7.16
C CYS A 101 24.46 -13.70 -7.50
N ASP A 102 24.03 -14.91 -7.87
CA ASP A 102 24.88 -16.08 -8.17
C ASP A 102 25.73 -16.61 -6.98
N MET A 103 25.44 -16.16 -5.75
CA MET A 103 26.21 -16.48 -4.54
C MET A 103 25.72 -17.78 -3.87
N THR A 104 25.72 -18.86 -4.65
CA THR A 104 25.17 -20.17 -4.25
C THR A 104 26.01 -20.90 -3.19
N GLU A 105 27.33 -20.71 -3.14
CA GLU A 105 28.20 -21.30 -2.12
C GLU A 105 27.97 -20.62 -0.77
N THR A 106 27.86 -19.30 -0.77
CA THR A 106 27.53 -18.52 0.42
C THR A 106 26.16 -18.88 0.97
N ALA A 107 25.15 -18.98 0.09
CA ALA A 107 23.81 -19.43 0.49
C ALA A 107 23.85 -20.84 1.12
N ARG A 108 24.59 -21.79 0.51
CA ARG A 108 24.78 -23.15 1.05
C ARG A 108 25.40 -23.11 2.45
N GLY A 109 26.45 -22.31 2.66
CA GLY A 109 27.11 -22.18 3.96
C GLY A 109 26.19 -21.64 5.06
N ILE A 110 25.33 -20.67 4.73
CA ILE A 110 24.30 -20.16 5.64
C ILE A 110 23.26 -21.24 5.99
N LEU A 111 22.82 -22.03 5.01
CA LEU A 111 21.91 -23.15 5.26
C LEU A 111 22.52 -24.20 6.19
N GLU A 112 23.80 -24.54 6.00
CA GLU A 112 24.53 -25.46 6.88
C GLU A 112 24.63 -24.91 8.31
N ASN A 113 24.86 -23.60 8.49
CA ASN A 113 24.84 -22.96 9.80
C ASN A 113 23.47 -23.16 10.48
N PHE A 114 22.37 -22.94 9.77
CA PHE A 114 21.01 -23.13 10.28
C PHE A 114 20.68 -24.59 10.59
N LEU A 115 21.07 -25.52 9.71
CA LEU A 115 20.94 -26.96 9.95
C LEU A 115 21.71 -27.38 11.21
N SER A 116 22.88 -26.79 11.47
CA SER A 116 23.63 -27.03 12.71
C SER A 116 22.87 -26.55 13.96
N MET A 117 22.10 -25.45 13.87
CA MET A 117 21.24 -24.97 14.95
C MET A 117 20.09 -25.93 15.21
N VAL A 118 19.43 -26.44 14.17
CA VAL A 118 18.38 -27.47 14.31
C VAL A 118 18.96 -28.76 14.89
N ASN A 119 20.16 -29.15 14.49
CA ASN A 119 20.82 -30.31 15.06
C ASN A 119 21.04 -30.14 16.57
N LYS A 120 21.57 -28.97 16.99
CA LYS A 120 21.92 -28.68 18.39
C LYS A 120 20.72 -28.38 19.30
N TYR A 121 19.75 -27.60 18.84
CA TYR A 121 18.65 -27.06 19.65
C TYR A 121 17.26 -27.56 19.23
N GLY A 122 17.17 -28.34 18.15
CA GLY A 122 15.90 -28.86 17.61
C GLY A 122 15.09 -27.85 16.78
N HIS A 123 15.53 -26.61 16.72
CA HIS A 123 14.94 -25.52 15.93
C HIS A 123 16.01 -24.46 15.68
N ILE A 124 15.74 -23.51 14.77
CA ILE A 124 16.59 -22.33 14.63
C ILE A 124 16.14 -21.28 15.66
N PRO A 125 17.04 -20.82 16.55
CA PRO A 125 16.76 -19.72 17.46
C PRO A 125 16.46 -18.42 16.70
N ASN A 126 15.74 -17.47 17.32
CA ASN A 126 15.45 -16.15 16.76
C ASN A 126 16.68 -15.50 16.09
N GLY A 127 17.82 -15.53 16.80
CA GLY A 127 19.11 -15.18 16.24
C GLY A 127 20.26 -15.93 16.91
N GLY A 128 21.48 -15.69 16.45
CA GLY A 128 22.69 -16.40 16.85
C GLY A 128 23.22 -16.13 18.26
N ARG A 129 22.36 -15.92 19.26
CA ARG A 129 22.77 -15.61 20.64
C ARG A 129 22.15 -16.58 21.66
N VAL A 130 22.86 -16.87 22.75
CA VAL A 130 22.43 -17.82 23.79
C VAL A 130 21.09 -17.45 24.45
N TYR A 131 20.76 -16.15 24.54
CA TYR A 131 19.47 -15.70 25.09
C TYR A 131 18.29 -15.86 24.12
N TYR A 132 18.55 -16.24 22.87
CA TYR A 132 17.53 -16.55 21.86
C TYR A 132 17.13 -18.03 21.82
N ILE A 133 17.90 -18.96 22.40
CA ILE A 133 17.69 -20.42 22.25
C ILE A 133 16.32 -20.97 22.68
N ASN A 134 15.55 -20.19 23.44
CA ASN A 134 14.22 -20.60 23.93
C ASN A 134 13.06 -20.05 23.07
N ARG A 135 13.36 -19.41 21.94
CA ARG A 135 12.38 -18.93 20.97
C ARG A 135 12.94 -18.97 19.56
N SER A 136 12.07 -19.21 18.59
CA SER A 136 12.43 -19.23 17.18
C SER A 136 12.10 -17.89 16.50
N GLN A 137 11.82 -17.94 15.21
CA GLN A 137 11.26 -16.90 14.36
C GLN A 137 10.41 -17.60 13.27
N PRO A 138 9.69 -16.87 12.38
CA PRO A 138 8.92 -17.50 11.31
C PRO A 138 9.72 -18.58 10.55
N PRO A 139 9.17 -19.81 10.39
CA PRO A 139 9.96 -20.99 10.04
C PRO A 139 10.28 -21.11 8.55
N MET A 140 11.34 -20.42 8.13
CA MET A 140 11.70 -20.28 6.72
C MET A 140 12.81 -21.21 6.22
N LEU A 141 13.38 -22.12 7.03
CA LEU A 141 14.48 -23.01 6.60
C LEU A 141 14.12 -23.88 5.40
N ILE A 142 12.98 -24.58 5.48
CA ILE A 142 12.49 -25.45 4.41
C ILE A 142 12.27 -24.66 3.10
N PRO A 143 11.62 -23.47 3.13
CA PRO A 143 11.58 -22.55 1.99
C PRO A 143 12.95 -22.12 1.47
N MET A 144 13.92 -21.80 2.33
CA MET A 144 15.27 -21.44 1.87
C MET A 144 15.94 -22.61 1.14
N VAL A 145 15.82 -23.84 1.66
CA VAL A 145 16.35 -25.04 0.99
C VAL A 145 15.63 -25.29 -0.33
N TYR A 146 14.31 -25.08 -0.40
CA TYR A 146 13.55 -25.21 -1.64
C TYR A 146 14.08 -24.24 -2.72
N ASN A 147 14.32 -22.98 -2.35
CA ASN A 147 14.83 -21.97 -3.29
C ASN A 147 16.27 -22.27 -3.72
N TYR A 148 17.13 -22.70 -2.79
CA TYR A 148 18.48 -23.17 -3.10
C TYR A 148 18.47 -24.33 -4.11
N LEU A 149 17.67 -25.37 -3.85
CA LEU A 149 17.55 -26.54 -4.72
C LEU A 149 16.94 -26.21 -6.08
N THR A 150 16.04 -25.22 -6.14
CA THR A 150 15.44 -24.77 -7.40
C THR A 150 16.52 -24.27 -8.37
N ILE A 151 17.59 -23.66 -7.86
CA ILE A 151 18.70 -23.12 -8.64
C ILE A 151 19.82 -24.14 -8.83
N THR A 152 20.30 -24.77 -7.75
CA THR A 152 21.50 -25.61 -7.80
C THR A 152 21.24 -27.05 -8.22
N LYS A 153 19.99 -27.53 -8.05
CA LYS A 153 19.61 -28.95 -8.21
C LYS A 153 20.45 -29.90 -7.34
N ASP A 154 21.02 -29.44 -6.23
CA ASP A 154 21.89 -30.24 -5.35
C ASP A 154 21.08 -31.25 -4.50
N ILE A 155 20.71 -32.37 -5.13
CA ILE A 155 19.93 -33.44 -4.48
C ILE A 155 20.73 -34.13 -3.37
N ALA A 156 22.06 -34.14 -3.43
CA ALA A 156 22.90 -34.71 -2.39
C ALA A 156 22.76 -33.91 -1.09
N PHE A 157 22.83 -32.58 -1.17
CA PHE A 157 22.57 -31.70 -0.03
C PHE A 157 21.20 -31.95 0.59
N LEU A 158 20.15 -32.13 -0.22
CA LEU A 158 18.82 -32.47 0.30
C LEU A 158 18.82 -33.81 1.03
N LYS A 159 19.40 -34.85 0.41
CA LYS A 159 19.45 -36.20 0.97
C LYS A 159 20.15 -36.24 2.32
N ASP A 160 21.25 -35.49 2.46
CA ASP A 160 22.07 -35.48 3.68
C ASP A 160 21.38 -34.72 4.83
N ASN A 161 20.41 -33.85 4.53
CA ASN A 161 19.84 -32.91 5.50
C ASN A 161 18.32 -33.05 5.72
N ILE A 162 17.62 -33.91 4.98
CA ILE A 162 16.16 -34.05 5.07
C ILE A 162 15.65 -34.30 6.49
N ASP A 163 16.34 -35.13 7.28
CA ASP A 163 15.92 -35.44 8.65
C ASP A 163 15.99 -34.21 9.58
N LEU A 164 16.91 -33.27 9.32
CA LEU A 164 16.99 -32.02 10.08
C LEU A 164 15.85 -31.06 9.69
N LEU A 165 15.46 -31.01 8.42
CA LEU A 165 14.31 -30.22 7.97
C LEU A 165 13.01 -30.73 8.63
N GLU A 166 12.83 -32.04 8.67
CA GLU A 166 11.70 -32.67 9.35
C GLU A 166 11.75 -32.43 10.86
N LYS A 167 12.93 -32.47 11.48
CA LYS A 167 13.10 -32.20 12.91
C LYS A 167 12.62 -30.80 13.31
N GLU A 168 12.89 -29.79 12.49
CA GLU A 168 12.39 -28.44 12.76
C GLU A 168 10.87 -28.35 12.57
N PHE A 169 10.33 -28.95 11.52
CA PHE A 169 8.87 -29.01 11.32
C PHE A 169 8.17 -29.66 12.52
N GLU A 170 8.69 -30.79 13.01
CA GLU A 170 8.18 -31.48 14.19
C GLU A 170 8.31 -30.66 15.48
N PHE A 171 9.33 -29.79 15.60
CA PHE A 171 9.42 -28.85 16.72
C PHE A 171 8.18 -27.93 16.76
N TRP A 172 7.75 -27.37 15.62
CA TRP A 172 6.55 -26.52 15.57
C TRP A 172 5.29 -27.33 15.87
N MET A 173 5.14 -28.50 15.26
CA MET A 173 3.97 -29.35 15.47
C MET A 173 3.82 -29.80 16.92
N LYS A 174 4.93 -30.09 17.61
CA LYS A 174 4.93 -30.56 19.00
C LYS A 174 4.80 -29.44 20.03
N ASN A 175 5.45 -28.29 19.79
CA ASN A 175 5.64 -27.27 20.83
C ASN A 175 4.84 -25.99 20.62
N ARG A 176 4.18 -25.82 19.46
CA ARG A 176 3.50 -24.57 19.07
C ARG A 176 2.04 -24.78 18.63
N THR A 177 1.52 -25.99 18.70
CA THR A 177 0.13 -26.29 18.31
C THR A 177 -0.87 -26.05 19.45
N VAL A 178 -2.12 -25.75 19.06
CA VAL A 178 -3.29 -25.61 19.93
C VAL A 178 -4.55 -26.04 19.17
N THR A 179 -5.55 -26.53 19.89
CA THR A 179 -6.85 -26.89 19.30
C THR A 179 -7.80 -25.69 19.32
N VAL A 180 -8.35 -25.32 18.17
CA VAL A 180 -9.37 -24.29 18.01
C VAL A 180 -10.71 -24.95 17.68
N LYS A 181 -11.76 -24.61 18.44
CA LYS A 181 -13.11 -25.13 18.21
C LYS A 181 -13.92 -24.14 17.38
N LYS A 182 -14.37 -24.53 16.19
CA LYS A 182 -15.21 -23.69 15.33
C LYS A 182 -16.29 -24.53 14.66
N ASN A 183 -17.54 -24.08 14.72
CA ASN A 183 -18.70 -24.74 14.13
C ASN A 183 -18.84 -26.23 14.51
N GLY A 184 -18.51 -26.59 15.76
CA GLY A 184 -18.60 -27.97 16.26
C GLY A 184 -17.44 -28.89 15.86
N ASN A 185 -16.45 -28.39 15.12
CA ASN A 185 -15.25 -29.12 14.74
C ASN A 185 -14.02 -28.62 15.53
N ASP A 186 -13.10 -29.54 15.79
CA ASP A 186 -11.81 -29.25 16.43
C ASP A 186 -10.72 -29.19 15.34
N TYR A 187 -10.01 -28.07 15.26
CA TYR A 187 -8.92 -27.83 14.30
C TYR A 187 -7.60 -27.67 15.04
N THR A 188 -6.56 -28.40 14.62
CA THR A 188 -5.19 -28.22 15.13
C THR A 188 -4.52 -27.08 14.37
N MET A 189 -4.09 -26.04 15.07
CA MET A 189 -3.46 -24.85 14.47
C MET A 189 -2.20 -24.46 15.23
N VAL A 190 -1.33 -23.68 14.59
CA VAL A 190 -0.04 -23.26 15.16
C VAL A 190 -0.11 -21.80 15.61
N ARG A 191 0.55 -21.48 16.74
CA ARG A 191 0.69 -20.12 17.29
C ARG A 191 2.11 -19.86 17.78
N TYR A 192 2.52 -18.60 17.83
CA TYR A 192 3.76 -18.23 18.51
C TYR A 192 3.61 -18.41 20.03
N TYR A 193 4.56 -19.09 20.66
CA TYR A 193 4.47 -19.43 22.09
C TYR A 193 5.86 -19.74 22.69
N ALA A 194 6.61 -18.68 22.98
CA ALA A 194 7.94 -18.73 23.59
C ALA A 194 7.85 -18.93 25.11
N ARG A 195 7.64 -20.18 25.55
CA ARG A 195 7.41 -20.56 26.96
C ARG A 195 8.68 -20.50 27.83
N SER A 196 9.27 -19.31 27.98
CA SER A 196 10.35 -19.05 28.94
C SER A 196 9.90 -18.03 29.99
N LYS A 197 10.42 -18.11 31.22
CA LYS A 197 10.11 -17.15 32.30
C LYS A 197 11.03 -15.93 32.24
N GLY A 198 10.64 -14.85 32.91
CA GLY A 198 11.45 -13.63 33.09
C GLY A 198 11.59 -12.76 31.84
N PRO A 199 12.16 -11.55 32.00
CA PRO A 199 12.33 -10.58 30.92
C PRO A 199 13.34 -11.05 29.86
N ARG A 200 13.31 -10.36 28.72
CA ARG A 200 14.31 -10.50 27.64
C ARG A 200 15.65 -9.91 28.10
N PRO A 201 16.77 -10.67 28.10
CA PRO A 201 18.07 -10.14 28.50
C PRO A 201 18.54 -8.93 27.67
N GLU A 202 18.22 -8.89 26.37
CA GLU A 202 18.63 -7.85 25.43
C GLU A 202 17.86 -6.53 25.55
N SER A 203 16.69 -6.55 26.21
CA SER A 203 15.85 -5.38 26.51
C SER A 203 15.48 -5.36 28.00
N TYR A 204 16.45 -5.68 28.87
CA TYR A 204 16.21 -5.78 30.31
C TYR A 204 15.99 -4.39 30.94
N SER A 205 14.81 -4.16 31.51
CA SER A 205 14.54 -3.05 32.43
C SER A 205 14.24 -3.61 33.82
N PHE A 206 14.66 -2.91 34.88
CA PHE A 206 14.40 -3.34 36.27
C PHE A 206 12.92 -3.15 36.60
N PRO A 207 12.09 -4.21 36.68
CA PRO A 207 10.68 -4.06 37.02
C PRO A 207 10.52 -4.07 38.55
N SER A 208 9.54 -3.31 39.04
CA SER A 208 9.01 -3.48 40.39
C SER A 208 8.35 -4.86 40.53
N GLU A 209 8.56 -5.49 41.68
CA GLU A 209 8.16 -6.88 41.98
C GLU A 209 6.65 -7.12 41.83
N LYS A 210 6.26 -7.89 40.80
CA LYS A 210 5.24 -8.95 40.86
C LYS A 210 5.32 -9.83 39.60
N GLU A 211 5.04 -11.12 39.74
CA GLU A 211 5.20 -12.17 38.73
C GLU A 211 4.39 -11.93 37.42
N GLN A 212 4.93 -11.12 36.52
CA GLN A 212 4.40 -10.89 35.16
C GLN A 212 4.84 -11.99 34.16
N THR A 213 4.86 -13.25 34.59
CA THR A 213 5.34 -14.38 33.77
C THR A 213 4.63 -14.46 32.43
N GLU A 214 3.31 -14.34 32.47
CA GLU A 214 2.44 -14.43 31.31
C GLU A 214 2.68 -13.28 30.33
N PHE A 215 2.86 -12.04 30.82
CA PHE A 215 3.24 -10.89 29.99
C PHE A 215 4.60 -11.12 29.31
N TYR A 216 5.62 -11.59 30.04
CA TYR A 216 6.92 -11.86 29.44
C TYR A 216 6.88 -12.95 28.38
N ILE A 217 6.04 -13.98 28.57
CA ILE A 217 5.82 -15.01 27.56
C ILE A 217 5.21 -14.39 26.30
N ASP A 218 4.22 -13.49 26.41
CA ASP A 218 3.60 -12.85 25.25
C ASP A 218 4.55 -11.90 24.52
N VAL A 219 5.35 -11.12 25.26
CA VAL A 219 6.42 -10.28 24.71
C VAL A 219 7.43 -11.12 23.93
N LYS A 220 7.89 -12.25 24.50
CA LYS A 220 8.83 -13.13 23.80
C LYS A 220 8.20 -13.89 22.64
N SER A 221 6.90 -14.17 22.71
CA SER A 221 6.15 -14.78 21.62
C SER A 221 5.94 -13.78 20.47
N ALA A 222 5.77 -12.49 20.76
CA ALA A 222 5.76 -11.46 19.72
C ALA A 222 7.14 -11.32 19.07
N ALA A 223 8.23 -11.38 19.84
CA ALA A 223 9.57 -11.45 19.26
C ALA A 223 9.78 -12.75 18.42
N GLU A 224 9.21 -13.89 18.84
CA GLU A 224 9.19 -15.12 18.03
C GLU A 224 8.37 -14.97 16.74
N SER A 225 7.43 -14.03 16.67
CA SER A 225 6.68 -13.75 15.45
C SER A 225 7.45 -12.91 14.42
N GLY A 226 8.54 -12.26 14.85
CA GLY A 226 9.23 -11.21 14.09
C GLY A 226 8.57 -9.83 14.16
N TRP A 227 7.38 -9.72 14.77
CA TRP A 227 6.61 -8.47 14.89
C TRP A 227 6.62 -7.93 16.34
N ASP A 228 7.78 -7.55 16.85
CA ASP A 228 7.97 -6.95 18.17
C ASP A 228 8.14 -5.41 18.11
N PHE A 229 7.12 -4.59 18.32
CA PHE A 229 5.73 -4.94 18.62
C PHE A 229 4.75 -4.33 17.62
N SER A 230 3.50 -4.78 17.74
CA SER A 230 2.37 -4.40 16.90
C SER A 230 1.07 -4.52 17.71
N SER A 231 0.12 -3.64 17.40
CA SER A 231 -1.31 -3.71 17.73
C SER A 231 -1.91 -5.06 17.39
N ARG A 232 -1.36 -5.76 16.38
CA ARG A 232 -1.74 -7.11 15.98
C ARG A 232 -1.86 -8.05 17.17
N TRP A 233 -0.95 -7.93 18.13
CA TRP A 233 -0.83 -8.79 19.30
C TRP A 233 -1.60 -8.30 20.53
N PHE A 234 -2.28 -7.17 20.48
CA PHE A 234 -2.99 -6.63 21.62
C PHE A 234 -4.40 -7.24 21.73
N ILE A 235 -4.81 -7.59 22.93
CA ILE A 235 -6.20 -7.94 23.24
C ILE A 235 -6.66 -7.01 24.36
N TYR A 236 -7.29 -5.91 23.97
CA TYR A 236 -7.95 -4.98 24.88
C TYR A 236 -9.43 -4.86 24.51
N GLU A 237 -10.33 -5.24 25.43
CA GLU A 237 -11.77 -5.26 25.17
C GLU A 237 -12.14 -6.06 23.90
N ALA A 238 -11.45 -7.18 23.67
CA ALA A 238 -11.56 -8.00 22.47
C ALA A 238 -11.21 -7.27 21.15
N THR A 239 -10.40 -6.20 21.19
CA THR A 239 -9.90 -5.46 20.02
C THR A 239 -8.37 -5.50 19.91
N ASN A 240 -7.80 -4.96 18.83
CA ASN A 240 -6.36 -4.67 18.66
C ASN A 240 -5.93 -3.32 19.25
N GLY A 241 -6.84 -2.61 19.94
CA GLY A 241 -6.52 -1.37 20.62
C GLY A 241 -5.65 -1.56 21.87
N GLY A 242 -5.37 -0.46 22.55
CA GLY A 242 -4.58 -0.46 23.78
C GLY A 242 -3.12 -0.11 23.55
N ASN A 243 -2.22 -0.83 24.22
CA ASN A 243 -0.77 -0.59 24.22
C ASN A 243 -0.04 -1.88 24.63
N LEU A 244 1.30 -1.86 24.66
CA LEU A 244 2.12 -3.02 24.98
C LEU A 244 1.72 -3.80 26.24
N SER A 245 1.15 -3.15 27.28
CA SER A 245 0.66 -3.87 28.48
C SER A 245 -0.51 -4.82 28.22
N HIS A 246 -1.17 -4.70 27.07
CA HIS A 246 -2.28 -5.54 26.62
C HIS A 246 -1.85 -6.62 25.62
N ILE A 247 -0.54 -6.82 25.43
CA ILE A 247 0.01 -7.86 24.58
C ILE A 247 -0.45 -9.25 25.04
N ASN A 248 -0.95 -10.05 24.10
CA ASN A 248 -1.56 -11.35 24.38
C ASN A 248 -1.32 -12.34 23.22
N THR A 249 -0.09 -12.33 22.70
CA THR A 249 0.33 -13.06 21.50
C THR A 249 -0.02 -14.55 21.56
N ARG A 250 0.11 -15.21 22.72
CA ARG A 250 -0.17 -16.65 22.83
C ARG A 250 -1.63 -17.00 22.54
N ASN A 251 -2.56 -16.05 22.59
CA ASN A 251 -3.98 -16.34 22.38
C ASN A 251 -4.46 -15.96 20.97
N ILE A 252 -3.53 -15.67 20.08
CA ILE A 252 -3.81 -15.32 18.69
C ILE A 252 -3.28 -16.44 17.80
N ILE A 253 -4.12 -16.93 16.88
CA ILE A 253 -3.72 -17.82 15.78
C ILE A 253 -3.33 -16.93 14.59
N PRO A 254 -2.03 -16.86 14.23
CA PRO A 254 -1.58 -15.98 13.16
C PRO A 254 -1.80 -16.61 11.77
N VAL A 255 -2.31 -15.84 10.82
CA VAL A 255 -2.50 -16.26 9.42
C VAL A 255 -1.19 -16.67 8.76
N ASP A 256 -0.19 -15.80 8.86
CA ASP A 256 1.14 -15.99 8.29
C ASP A 256 1.81 -17.28 8.79
N LEU A 257 1.84 -17.51 10.11
CA LEU A 257 2.46 -18.72 10.65
C LEU A 257 1.81 -20.00 10.11
N ASN A 258 0.48 -20.08 10.08
CA ASN A 258 -0.21 -21.28 9.60
C ASN A 258 -0.02 -21.47 8.08
N ALA A 259 0.05 -20.37 7.32
CA ALA A 259 0.41 -20.39 5.91
C ALA A 259 1.84 -20.91 5.67
N PHE A 260 2.82 -20.49 6.49
CA PHE A 260 4.21 -20.96 6.40
C PHE A 260 4.32 -22.45 6.77
N ILE A 261 3.64 -22.91 7.82
CA ILE A 261 3.63 -24.33 8.21
C ILE A 261 2.97 -25.19 7.11
N TYR A 262 1.91 -24.73 6.46
CA TYR A 262 1.35 -25.39 5.29
C TYR A 262 2.41 -25.55 4.18
N GLN A 263 3.09 -24.47 3.82
CA GLN A 263 4.10 -24.50 2.76
C GLN A 263 5.25 -25.46 3.11
N ASN A 264 5.69 -25.47 4.36
CA ASN A 264 6.73 -26.38 4.84
C ASN A 264 6.29 -27.85 4.67
N ALA A 265 5.04 -28.18 4.97
CA ALA A 265 4.50 -29.52 4.76
C ALA A 265 4.48 -29.90 3.26
N VAL A 266 4.07 -28.98 2.38
CA VAL A 266 4.10 -29.20 0.91
C VAL A 266 5.53 -29.42 0.40
N PHE A 267 6.50 -28.62 0.87
CA PHE A 267 7.90 -28.79 0.47
C PHE A 267 8.50 -30.08 1.01
N LEU A 268 8.20 -30.50 2.24
CA LEU A 268 8.63 -31.79 2.78
C LEU A 268 8.01 -32.97 2.02
N GLN A 269 6.75 -32.86 1.59
CA GLN A 269 6.13 -33.83 0.68
C GLN A 269 6.93 -33.94 -0.62
N ASN A 270 7.26 -32.80 -1.24
CA ASN A 270 7.99 -32.76 -2.52
C ASN A 270 9.41 -33.32 -2.38
N PHE A 271 10.13 -32.93 -1.32
CA PHE A 271 11.47 -33.42 -1.02
C PHE A 271 11.48 -34.93 -0.79
N ASN A 272 10.57 -35.44 0.02
CA ASN A 272 10.48 -36.88 0.25
C ASN A 272 10.08 -37.64 -1.03
N SER A 273 9.21 -37.07 -1.87
CA SER A 273 8.89 -37.66 -3.19
C SER A 273 10.14 -37.74 -4.08
N LEU A 274 10.93 -36.67 -4.12
CA LEU A 274 12.16 -36.57 -4.90
C LEU A 274 13.23 -37.57 -4.44
N LEU A 275 13.29 -37.85 -3.15
CA LEU A 275 14.20 -38.85 -2.56
C LEU A 275 13.65 -40.29 -2.62
N GLY A 276 12.44 -40.51 -3.14
CA GLY A 276 11.80 -41.83 -3.22
C GLY A 276 11.15 -42.31 -1.92
N ASN A 277 11.02 -41.45 -0.92
CA ASN A 277 10.39 -41.74 0.37
C ASN A 277 8.86 -41.60 0.30
N SER A 278 8.19 -42.48 -0.47
CA SER A 278 6.75 -42.34 -0.76
C SER A 278 5.83 -42.31 0.47
N GLN A 279 6.21 -43.02 1.56
CA GLN A 279 5.43 -43.02 2.80
C GLN A 279 5.45 -41.65 3.48
N LYS A 280 6.64 -41.08 3.71
CA LYS A 280 6.78 -39.72 4.28
C LYS A 280 6.16 -38.65 3.39
N ALA A 281 6.29 -38.78 2.07
CA ALA A 281 5.63 -37.88 1.13
C ALA A 281 4.11 -37.86 1.32
N LYS A 282 3.49 -39.03 1.48
CA LYS A 282 2.05 -39.15 1.75
C LYS A 282 1.66 -38.57 3.12
N GLU A 283 2.49 -38.77 4.13
CA GLU A 283 2.27 -38.21 5.48
C GLU A 283 2.28 -36.69 5.49
N TYR A 284 3.31 -36.07 4.90
CA TYR A 284 3.38 -34.61 4.81
C TYR A 284 2.31 -34.01 3.90
N GLY A 285 1.92 -34.71 2.83
CA GLY A 285 0.79 -34.29 1.99
C GLY A 285 -0.55 -34.31 2.76
N ALA A 286 -0.80 -35.35 3.56
CA ALA A 286 -1.97 -35.39 4.43
C ALA A 286 -1.94 -34.26 5.48
N LYS A 287 -0.75 -33.96 6.03
CA LYS A 287 -0.57 -32.85 6.97
C LYS A 287 -0.84 -31.49 6.33
N ALA A 288 -0.37 -31.27 5.10
CA ALA A 288 -0.65 -30.04 4.35
C ALA A 288 -2.16 -29.85 4.13
N GLU A 289 -2.88 -30.92 3.74
CA GLU A 289 -4.34 -30.85 3.57
C GLU A 289 -5.08 -30.55 4.89
N GLU A 290 -4.64 -31.12 6.02
CA GLU A 290 -5.19 -30.81 7.35
C GLU A 290 -5.01 -29.33 7.72
N ILE A 291 -3.81 -28.79 7.52
CA ILE A 291 -3.51 -27.38 7.82
C ILE A 291 -4.33 -26.45 6.90
N LYS A 292 -4.38 -26.74 5.60
CA LYS A 292 -5.18 -25.97 4.64
C LYS A 292 -6.65 -25.95 5.03
N ALA A 293 -7.22 -27.10 5.39
CA ALA A 293 -8.61 -27.18 5.86
C ALA A 293 -8.85 -26.34 7.13
N ALA A 294 -7.90 -26.34 8.08
CA ALA A 294 -7.98 -25.50 9.28
C ALA A 294 -7.87 -24.00 8.95
N VAL A 295 -6.95 -23.60 8.06
CA VAL A 295 -6.81 -22.21 7.59
C VAL A 295 -8.10 -21.73 6.91
N THR A 296 -8.66 -22.52 6.00
CA THR A 296 -9.94 -22.20 5.35
C THR A 296 -11.08 -22.10 6.34
N ALA A 297 -11.19 -23.04 7.28
CA ALA A 297 -12.31 -23.05 8.23
C ALA A 297 -12.22 -21.91 9.27
N VAL A 298 -11.03 -21.65 9.80
CA VAL A 298 -10.84 -20.77 10.96
C VAL A 298 -10.51 -19.35 10.55
N LEU A 299 -9.64 -19.16 9.54
CA LEU A 299 -9.02 -17.88 9.25
C LEU A 299 -9.64 -17.16 8.05
N TRP A 300 -10.19 -17.86 7.06
CA TRP A 300 -10.89 -17.21 5.96
C TRP A 300 -12.17 -16.50 6.43
N ASN A 301 -12.40 -15.28 5.92
CA ASN A 301 -13.62 -14.51 6.17
C ASN A 301 -14.26 -14.10 4.83
N ASP A 302 -15.37 -14.74 4.48
CA ASP A 302 -16.08 -14.49 3.21
C ASP A 302 -16.64 -13.06 3.08
N THR A 303 -16.98 -12.42 4.20
CA THR A 303 -17.56 -11.06 4.19
C THR A 303 -16.51 -10.01 3.84
N LEU A 304 -15.32 -10.11 4.43
CA LEU A 304 -14.21 -9.18 4.21
C LEU A 304 -13.30 -9.62 3.06
N GLY A 305 -13.46 -10.84 2.55
CA GLY A 305 -12.70 -11.34 1.41
C GLY A 305 -11.21 -11.53 1.71
N THR A 306 -10.86 -11.90 2.94
CA THR A 306 -9.45 -12.08 3.33
C THR A 306 -9.31 -13.11 4.46
N TRP A 307 -8.09 -13.55 4.74
CA TRP A 307 -7.80 -14.32 5.94
C TRP A 307 -7.51 -13.38 7.11
N LEU A 308 -7.98 -13.74 8.29
CA LEU A 308 -7.84 -12.93 9.50
C LEU A 308 -7.28 -13.79 10.62
N ASP A 309 -6.42 -13.21 11.44
CA ASP A 309 -5.97 -13.85 12.67
C ASP A 309 -7.19 -14.19 13.56
N TYR A 310 -7.06 -15.25 14.36
CA TYR A 310 -8.14 -15.70 15.25
C TYR A 310 -7.80 -15.48 16.72
N ASP A 311 -8.66 -14.78 17.44
CA ASP A 311 -8.61 -14.58 18.89
C ASP A 311 -9.28 -15.75 19.60
N ILE A 312 -8.47 -16.58 20.27
CA ILE A 312 -8.94 -17.78 20.98
C ILE A 312 -9.67 -17.40 22.27
N LEU A 313 -9.31 -16.29 22.92
CA LEU A 313 -9.97 -15.88 24.19
C LEU A 313 -11.40 -15.44 23.94
N ASN A 314 -11.62 -14.72 22.85
CA ASN A 314 -12.92 -14.13 22.52
C ASN A 314 -13.69 -14.92 21.44
N ASN A 315 -13.12 -16.03 20.95
CA ASN A 315 -13.68 -16.89 19.90
C ASN A 315 -14.10 -16.12 18.64
N LYS A 316 -13.28 -15.16 18.19
CA LYS A 316 -13.59 -14.30 17.05
C LYS A 316 -12.41 -14.11 16.11
N GLN A 317 -12.71 -13.86 14.85
CA GLN A 317 -11.71 -13.35 13.91
C GLN A 317 -11.37 -11.88 14.25
N ARG A 318 -10.13 -11.49 13.98
CA ARG A 318 -9.61 -10.15 14.23
C ARG A 318 -9.65 -9.37 12.90
N ASP A 319 -10.70 -8.57 12.71
CA ASP A 319 -11.05 -7.88 11.46
C ASP A 319 -10.22 -6.61 11.19
N TYR A 320 -8.90 -6.74 11.32
CA TYR A 320 -7.96 -5.64 11.14
C TYR A 320 -7.10 -5.85 9.91
N PHE A 321 -6.75 -4.74 9.26
CA PHE A 321 -5.88 -4.77 8.10
C PHE A 321 -4.45 -5.09 8.50
N TYR A 322 -3.92 -6.20 8.00
CA TYR A 322 -2.49 -6.52 7.96
C TYR A 322 -2.14 -7.13 6.59
N PRO A 323 -0.98 -6.80 5.98
CA PRO A 323 -0.56 -7.43 4.73
C PRO A 323 -0.32 -8.95 4.87
N SER A 324 0.03 -9.41 6.07
CA SER A 324 0.21 -10.83 6.40
C SER A 324 -1.07 -11.66 6.24
N ASN A 325 -2.24 -11.02 6.20
CA ASN A 325 -3.51 -11.67 5.87
C ASN A 325 -3.50 -12.30 4.46
N LEU A 326 -2.61 -11.83 3.57
CA LEU A 326 -2.42 -12.39 2.22
C LEU A 326 -1.33 -13.48 2.14
N ALA A 327 -0.72 -13.88 3.26
CA ALA A 327 0.26 -14.97 3.27
C ALA A 327 -0.25 -16.30 2.66
N PRO A 328 -1.55 -16.68 2.78
CA PRO A 328 -2.11 -17.84 2.10
C PRO A 328 -2.04 -17.76 0.58
N LEU A 329 -2.17 -16.56 -0.03
CA LEU A 329 -1.94 -16.38 -1.48
C LEU A 329 -0.49 -16.70 -1.82
N TRP A 330 0.45 -16.14 -1.06
CA TRP A 330 1.88 -16.27 -1.30
C TRP A 330 2.39 -17.72 -1.15
N THR A 331 1.81 -18.47 -0.22
CA THR A 331 2.16 -19.86 0.09
C THR A 331 1.32 -20.90 -0.64
N TYR A 332 0.34 -20.48 -1.44
CA TYR A 332 -0.63 -21.38 -2.09
C TYR A 332 -1.45 -22.22 -1.11
N CYS A 333 -1.80 -21.67 0.06
CA CYS A 333 -2.61 -22.32 1.10
C CYS A 333 -4.12 -22.23 0.78
N TYR A 334 -4.49 -22.69 -0.41
CA TYR A 334 -5.84 -22.79 -0.96
C TYR A 334 -5.82 -23.74 -2.17
N ASN A 335 -6.96 -24.07 -2.77
CA ASN A 335 -6.98 -25.02 -3.89
C ASN A 335 -6.53 -24.37 -5.21
N ILE A 336 -5.25 -24.53 -5.54
CA ILE A 336 -4.68 -23.99 -6.79
C ILE A 336 -5.06 -24.76 -8.06
N VAL A 337 -5.62 -25.97 -7.93
CA VAL A 337 -6.06 -26.76 -9.10
C VAL A 337 -7.40 -26.23 -9.63
N ASN A 338 -8.21 -25.64 -8.75
CA ASN A 338 -9.50 -25.05 -9.11
C ASN A 338 -9.34 -23.59 -9.52
N GLN A 339 -9.29 -23.31 -10.83
CA GLN A 339 -9.11 -21.95 -11.36
C GLN A 339 -10.21 -20.98 -10.92
N THR A 340 -11.44 -21.44 -10.72
CA THR A 340 -12.52 -20.57 -10.20
C THR A 340 -12.23 -20.12 -8.77
N GLU A 341 -11.66 -20.99 -7.94
CA GLU A 341 -11.28 -20.67 -6.57
C GLU A 341 -10.04 -19.76 -6.52
N VAL A 342 -9.07 -19.97 -7.41
CA VAL A 342 -7.92 -19.07 -7.59
C VAL A 342 -8.39 -17.65 -7.94
N SER A 343 -9.22 -17.50 -8.98
CA SER A 343 -9.76 -16.19 -9.37
C SER A 343 -10.60 -15.56 -8.26
N TYR A 344 -11.39 -16.36 -7.54
CA TYR A 344 -12.17 -15.86 -6.40
C TYR A 344 -11.27 -15.23 -5.32
N TYR A 345 -10.24 -15.96 -4.87
CA TYR A 345 -9.32 -15.43 -3.86
C TYR A 345 -8.49 -14.24 -4.37
N ALA A 346 -8.12 -14.25 -5.65
CA ALA A 346 -7.40 -13.15 -6.28
C ALA A 346 -8.23 -11.86 -6.27
N GLN A 347 -9.47 -11.92 -6.77
CA GLN A 347 -10.39 -10.79 -6.81
C GLN A 347 -10.69 -10.25 -5.41
N LYS A 348 -10.93 -11.14 -4.44
CA LYS A 348 -11.12 -10.75 -3.04
C LYS A 348 -9.89 -10.07 -2.43
N SER A 349 -8.69 -10.54 -2.77
CA SER A 349 -7.45 -9.90 -2.33
C SER A 349 -7.22 -8.53 -3.00
N VAL A 350 -7.63 -8.38 -4.27
CA VAL A 350 -7.63 -7.09 -4.97
C VAL A 350 -8.58 -6.12 -4.28
N GLU A 351 -9.82 -6.52 -3.99
CA GLU A 351 -10.80 -5.71 -3.24
C GLU A 351 -10.23 -5.27 -1.88
N TYR A 352 -9.63 -6.21 -1.15
CA TYR A 352 -9.06 -5.98 0.18
C TYR A 352 -7.91 -4.94 0.18
N ILE A 353 -7.05 -4.94 -0.85
CA ILE A 353 -5.94 -3.97 -0.98
C ILE A 353 -6.36 -2.67 -1.68
N SER A 354 -7.39 -2.71 -2.52
CA SER A 354 -7.83 -1.56 -3.33
C SER A 354 -8.67 -0.55 -2.55
N LEU A 355 -8.85 -0.72 -1.23
CA LEU A 355 -9.42 0.33 -0.39
C LEU A 355 -8.56 1.59 -0.52
N GLU A 356 -9.21 2.74 -0.74
CA GLU A 356 -8.52 4.01 -1.04
C GLU A 356 -7.42 4.36 -0.03
N SER A 357 -7.63 4.04 1.25
CA SER A 357 -6.61 4.25 2.28
C SER A 357 -5.32 3.49 1.97
N ILE A 358 -5.38 2.19 1.68
CA ILE A 358 -4.19 1.34 1.49
C ILE A 358 -3.45 1.71 0.21
N ARG A 359 -4.19 1.87 -0.89
CA ARG A 359 -3.60 2.14 -2.21
C ARG A 359 -2.98 3.53 -2.31
N SER A 360 -3.43 4.48 -1.49
CA SER A 360 -2.87 5.85 -1.42
C SER A 360 -1.44 5.92 -0.85
N TYR A 361 -0.96 4.88 -0.17
CA TYR A 361 0.35 4.86 0.47
C TYR A 361 1.48 4.52 -0.52
N LEU A 362 2.00 5.56 -1.16
CA LEU A 362 3.05 5.44 -2.19
C LEU A 362 4.41 5.01 -1.65
N GLY A 363 4.64 5.11 -0.33
CA GLY A 363 5.84 4.64 0.34
C GLY A 363 5.87 3.13 0.56
N GLY A 364 4.77 2.42 0.28
CA GLY A 364 4.58 0.99 0.49
C GLY A 364 3.27 0.70 1.23
N ILE A 365 2.83 -0.55 1.19
CA ILE A 365 1.68 -1.02 1.96
C ILE A 365 2.01 -0.88 3.45
N PRO A 366 1.23 -0.13 4.24
CA PRO A 366 1.49 0.01 5.67
C PRO A 366 1.29 -1.33 6.38
N THR A 367 1.99 -1.52 7.48
CA THR A 367 1.93 -2.77 8.27
C THR A 367 0.55 -2.98 8.87
N SER A 368 -0.09 -1.91 9.30
CA SER A 368 -1.45 -1.86 9.80
C SER A 368 -2.06 -0.49 9.48
N LEU A 369 -3.32 -0.28 9.85
CA LEU A 369 -3.94 1.06 9.83
C LEU A 369 -3.98 1.70 11.24
N GLU A 370 -3.36 1.05 12.24
CA GLU A 370 -3.36 1.51 13.63
C GLU A 370 -2.17 2.42 13.93
N MET A 371 -2.43 3.58 14.52
CA MET A 371 -1.40 4.49 15.02
C MET A 371 -1.01 4.15 16.47
N SER A 372 -0.39 2.99 16.68
CA SER A 372 -0.06 2.49 18.03
C SER A 372 1.24 3.09 18.62
N ASN A 373 2.08 3.71 17.79
CA ASN A 373 3.50 4.06 18.03
C ASN A 373 4.48 2.86 18.08
N GLU A 374 3.98 1.64 17.91
CA GLU A 374 4.83 0.47 17.77
C GLU A 374 5.43 0.38 16.37
N GLN A 375 6.57 -0.32 16.22
CA GLN A 375 7.29 -0.33 14.95
C GLN A 375 6.63 -1.17 13.84
N TRP A 376 5.84 -2.18 14.20
CA TRP A 376 5.09 -3.01 13.25
C TRP A 376 3.63 -2.55 13.14
N ASP A 377 3.45 -1.25 12.94
CA ASP A 377 2.16 -0.58 12.74
C ASP A 377 2.30 0.66 11.85
N PHE A 378 1.19 1.32 11.53
CA PHE A 378 1.18 2.58 10.80
C PHE A 378 2.08 3.63 11.48
N PRO A 379 2.91 4.40 10.73
CA PRO A 379 2.98 4.48 9.27
C PRO A 379 4.03 3.55 8.63
N ASN A 380 4.60 2.59 9.36
CA ASN A 380 5.72 1.82 8.84
C ASN A 380 5.28 0.77 7.80
N ALA A 381 6.07 0.64 6.75
CA ALA A 381 6.02 -0.41 5.74
C ALA A 381 7.31 -1.24 5.81
N TRP A 382 7.17 -2.57 5.89
CA TRP A 382 8.29 -3.50 6.03
C TRP A 382 8.49 -4.34 4.77
N PRO A 383 9.73 -4.52 4.27
CA PRO A 383 10.01 -5.25 3.04
C PRO A 383 9.39 -6.66 2.95
N PRO A 384 9.46 -7.51 4.00
CA PRO A 384 8.83 -8.84 3.98
C PRO A 384 7.33 -8.79 3.70
N LEU A 385 6.63 -7.79 4.24
CA LEU A 385 5.18 -7.65 4.09
C LEU A 385 4.78 -7.17 2.70
N GLN A 386 5.60 -6.30 2.11
CA GLN A 386 5.40 -5.85 0.73
C GLN A 386 5.43 -7.05 -0.20
N ILE A 387 6.50 -7.84 -0.10
CA ILE A 387 6.73 -8.91 -1.06
C ILE A 387 5.78 -10.09 -0.87
N ILE A 388 5.34 -10.39 0.36
CA ILE A 388 4.29 -11.38 0.62
C ILE A 388 3.00 -10.99 -0.12
N ALA A 389 2.57 -9.74 0.01
CA ALA A 389 1.35 -9.26 -0.67
C ALA A 389 1.53 -9.22 -2.20
N ILE A 390 2.62 -8.60 -2.69
CA ILE A 390 2.92 -8.44 -4.12
C ILE A 390 3.02 -9.81 -4.82
N GLN A 391 3.87 -10.70 -4.30
CA GLN A 391 4.03 -12.02 -4.92
C GLN A 391 2.80 -12.89 -4.72
N GLY A 392 2.08 -12.76 -3.60
CA GLY A 392 0.81 -13.44 -3.39
C GLY A 392 -0.17 -13.12 -4.52
N LEU A 393 -0.37 -11.83 -4.81
CA LEU A 393 -1.21 -11.37 -5.93
C LEU A 393 -0.66 -11.85 -7.29
N ALA A 394 0.64 -11.68 -7.55
CA ALA A 394 1.25 -12.03 -8.83
C ALA A 394 1.13 -13.52 -9.19
N LYS A 395 1.21 -14.40 -8.17
CA LYS A 395 1.14 -15.87 -8.30
C LYS A 395 -0.25 -16.40 -8.68
N THR A 396 -1.31 -15.61 -8.51
CA THR A 396 -2.68 -16.03 -8.83
C THR A 396 -2.94 -16.18 -10.34
N SER A 397 -2.12 -15.56 -11.18
CA SER A 397 -2.34 -15.46 -12.63
C SER A 397 -3.64 -14.74 -13.04
N ASP A 398 -4.34 -14.11 -12.09
CA ASP A 398 -5.49 -13.26 -12.36
C ASP A 398 -5.00 -11.89 -12.88
N PRO A 399 -5.56 -11.37 -13.99
CA PRO A 399 -5.07 -10.14 -14.62
C PRO A 399 -5.12 -8.90 -13.70
N ASP A 400 -6.17 -8.74 -12.90
CA ASP A 400 -6.33 -7.58 -12.02
C ASP A 400 -5.38 -7.68 -10.84
N ALA A 401 -5.22 -8.89 -10.27
CA ALA A 401 -4.23 -9.14 -9.22
C ALA A 401 -2.80 -8.94 -9.71
N GLN A 402 -2.46 -9.37 -10.93
CA GLN A 402 -1.14 -9.14 -11.52
C GLN A 402 -0.88 -7.66 -11.81
N SER A 403 -1.91 -6.94 -12.26
CA SER A 403 -1.82 -5.49 -12.48
C SER A 403 -1.55 -4.75 -11.16
N LEU A 404 -2.31 -5.08 -10.11
CA LEU A 404 -2.12 -4.51 -8.77
C LEU A 404 -0.75 -4.90 -8.19
N ALA A 405 -0.31 -6.14 -8.34
CA ALA A 405 1.01 -6.58 -7.90
C ALA A 405 2.14 -5.75 -8.55
N TYR A 406 2.04 -5.50 -9.86
CA TYR A 406 2.99 -4.66 -10.58
C TYR A 406 2.97 -3.21 -10.08
N GLU A 407 1.79 -2.63 -9.85
CA GLU A 407 1.65 -1.28 -9.30
C GLU A 407 2.31 -1.14 -7.93
N LEU A 408 2.02 -2.08 -7.01
CA LEU A 408 2.59 -2.10 -5.67
C LEU A 408 4.11 -2.30 -5.70
N ALA A 409 4.60 -3.20 -6.56
CA ALA A 409 6.04 -3.41 -6.78
C ALA A 409 6.71 -2.14 -7.30
N ASN A 410 6.12 -1.48 -8.30
CA ASN A 410 6.62 -0.25 -8.88
C ASN A 410 6.72 0.88 -7.83
N ASN A 411 5.67 1.06 -7.02
CA ASN A 411 5.67 2.06 -5.94
C ASN A 411 6.75 1.75 -4.89
N TRP A 412 6.86 0.49 -4.45
CA TRP A 412 7.86 0.09 -3.46
C TRP A 412 9.31 0.25 -3.96
N VAL A 413 9.60 -0.23 -5.18
CA VAL A 413 10.93 -0.08 -5.81
C VAL A 413 11.30 1.39 -5.96
N LYS A 414 10.36 2.24 -6.42
CA LYS A 414 10.56 3.70 -6.52
C LYS A 414 10.82 4.36 -5.18
N ALA A 415 10.02 4.04 -4.16
CA ALA A 415 10.19 4.58 -2.82
C ALA A 415 11.58 4.22 -2.25
N ASN A 416 11.98 2.96 -2.38
CA ASN A 416 13.29 2.50 -1.91
C ASN A 416 14.45 3.14 -2.69
N TYR A 417 14.34 3.23 -4.02
CA TYR A 417 15.35 3.91 -4.84
C TYR A 417 15.50 5.38 -4.46
N LYS A 418 14.38 6.10 -4.26
CA LYS A 418 14.40 7.50 -3.80
C LYS A 418 15.07 7.67 -2.45
N GLY A 419 14.80 6.76 -1.50
CA GLY A 419 15.47 6.79 -0.19
C GLY A 419 16.97 6.53 -0.32
N TYR A 420 17.33 5.56 -1.15
CA TYR A 420 18.71 5.21 -1.43
C TYR A 420 19.47 6.34 -2.15
N THR A 421 18.89 7.04 -3.12
CA THR A 421 19.57 8.16 -3.80
C THR A 421 19.91 9.29 -2.85
N ASN A 422 19.11 9.49 -1.80
CA ASN A 422 19.31 10.55 -0.81
C ASN A 422 20.31 10.15 0.28
N ALA A 423 20.24 8.91 0.77
CA ALA A 423 21.03 8.45 1.92
C ALA A 423 22.25 7.61 1.55
N LYS A 424 22.29 7.06 0.33
CA LYS A 424 23.23 6.01 -0.11
C LYS A 424 23.23 4.76 0.78
N GLU A 425 22.11 4.51 1.43
CA GLU A 425 21.89 3.38 2.32
C GLU A 425 20.47 2.82 2.16
N MET A 426 20.31 1.52 2.43
CA MET A 426 19.00 0.86 2.53
C MET A 426 18.59 0.77 4.00
N PHE A 427 17.30 0.89 4.30
CA PHE A 427 16.81 0.91 5.68
C PHE A 427 16.05 -0.36 6.05
N GLU A 428 15.96 -0.64 7.35
CA GLU A 428 15.17 -1.73 7.93
C GLU A 428 13.68 -1.67 7.49
N LYS A 429 13.12 -0.46 7.49
CA LYS A 429 11.70 -0.16 7.24
C LYS A 429 11.52 1.24 6.69
N TYR A 430 10.41 1.48 6.01
CA TYR A 430 10.10 2.74 5.33
C TYR A 430 8.79 3.34 5.83
N ASP A 431 8.60 4.64 5.61
CA ASP A 431 7.36 5.34 5.87
C ASP A 431 6.41 5.15 4.68
N ALA A 432 5.26 4.51 4.91
CA ALA A 432 4.23 4.23 3.91
C ALA A 432 3.63 5.51 3.30
N GLN A 433 3.59 6.61 4.07
CA GLN A 433 3.04 7.89 3.63
C GLN A 433 4.03 8.70 2.78
N HIS A 434 5.33 8.60 3.09
CA HIS A 434 6.36 9.47 2.51
C HIS A 434 7.41 8.65 1.73
N PRO A 435 7.24 8.47 0.41
CA PRO A 435 8.18 7.70 -0.40
C PRO A 435 9.62 8.18 -0.26
N GLY A 436 10.52 7.23 0.04
CA GLY A 436 11.95 7.46 0.25
C GLY A 436 12.35 7.86 1.67
N ARG A 437 11.39 8.05 2.57
CA ARG A 437 11.66 8.26 4.00
C ARG A 437 11.72 6.89 4.71
N TYR A 438 12.70 6.73 5.60
CA TYR A 438 12.76 5.58 6.48
C TYR A 438 11.68 5.67 7.58
N GLY A 439 11.23 4.52 8.09
CA GLY A 439 10.23 4.45 9.15
C GLY A 439 10.79 4.70 10.55
N GLY A 440 9.91 4.80 11.56
CA GLY A 440 10.27 5.10 12.95
C GLY A 440 9.63 4.15 13.97
N GLY A 441 9.53 4.57 15.24
CA GLY A 441 8.82 3.83 16.30
C GLY A 441 9.56 2.59 16.84
N GLY A 442 9.01 2.02 17.91
CA GLY A 442 9.57 0.85 18.62
C GLY A 442 10.68 1.19 19.64
N GLU A 443 11.41 0.15 20.06
CA GLU A 443 12.38 0.23 21.17
C GLU A 443 13.75 0.81 20.78
N TYR A 444 14.04 1.02 19.50
CA TYR A 444 15.35 1.47 19.02
C TYR A 444 15.30 2.35 17.76
N VAL A 445 16.37 3.11 17.52
CA VAL A 445 16.54 3.97 16.33
C VAL A 445 16.65 3.12 15.05
N VAL A 446 16.17 3.62 13.91
CA VAL A 446 16.21 2.89 12.64
C VAL A 446 17.63 2.43 12.26
N GLN A 447 17.74 1.27 11.61
CA GLN A 447 19.01 0.67 11.18
C GLN A 447 19.20 0.76 9.67
N SER A 448 20.46 0.80 9.22
CA SER A 448 20.83 0.94 7.81
C SER A 448 21.69 -0.20 7.26
N GLY A 449 21.82 -0.23 5.93
CA GLY A 449 22.43 -1.31 5.14
C GLY A 449 21.56 -2.55 4.99
N PHE A 450 20.25 -2.50 5.27
CA PHE A 450 19.52 -3.68 5.75
C PHE A 450 19.33 -4.84 4.75
N GLY A 451 19.74 -6.05 5.14
CA GLY A 451 19.84 -7.25 4.31
C GLY A 451 18.54 -7.74 3.68
N TRP A 452 17.42 -7.76 4.41
CA TRP A 452 16.14 -8.18 3.82
C TRP A 452 15.60 -7.21 2.77
N THR A 453 15.96 -5.93 2.85
CA THR A 453 15.45 -4.86 1.98
C THR A 453 16.18 -5.01 0.68
N ASN A 454 17.49 -5.24 0.77
CA ASN A 454 18.32 -5.60 -0.35
C ASN A 454 17.79 -6.85 -1.07
N GLY A 455 17.54 -7.94 -0.33
CA GLY A 455 16.99 -9.18 -0.88
C GLY A 455 15.64 -9.01 -1.57
N VAL A 456 14.72 -8.28 -0.94
CA VAL A 456 13.39 -7.97 -1.50
C VAL A 456 13.48 -7.12 -2.77
N ILE A 457 14.37 -6.13 -2.83
CA ILE A 457 14.57 -5.33 -4.03
C ILE A 457 15.14 -6.16 -5.18
N PHE A 458 16.11 -7.05 -4.91
CA PHE A 458 16.61 -7.98 -5.93
C PHE A 458 15.50 -8.87 -6.48
N GLU A 459 14.63 -9.41 -5.64
CA GLU A 459 13.51 -10.26 -6.06
C GLU A 459 12.50 -9.49 -6.94
N LEU A 460 12.16 -8.25 -6.58
CA LEU A 460 11.25 -7.41 -7.37
C LEU A 460 11.87 -6.96 -8.69
N LEU A 461 13.16 -6.59 -8.69
CA LEU A 461 13.88 -6.21 -9.91
C LEU A 461 14.11 -7.42 -10.83
N ASN A 462 14.34 -8.61 -10.29
CA ASN A 462 14.38 -9.84 -11.06
C ASN A 462 13.03 -10.13 -11.72
N THR A 463 11.93 -9.94 -10.99
CA THR A 463 10.58 -10.23 -11.46
C THR A 463 10.10 -9.21 -12.51
N TYR A 464 10.30 -7.91 -12.25
CA TYR A 464 9.68 -6.83 -13.03
C TYR A 464 10.66 -5.92 -13.75
N GLY A 465 11.97 -6.01 -13.50
CA GLY A 465 12.99 -5.09 -14.06
C GLY A 465 13.06 -5.07 -15.59
N SER A 466 12.51 -6.08 -16.25
CA SER A 466 12.43 -6.14 -17.71
C SER A 466 11.31 -5.29 -18.32
N ILE A 467 10.35 -4.87 -17.50
CA ILE A 467 9.16 -4.08 -17.89
C ILE A 467 8.94 -2.84 -17.01
N MET A 468 9.75 -2.64 -15.97
CA MET A 468 9.64 -1.52 -15.02
C MET A 468 10.62 -0.39 -15.41
N PRO A 469 10.16 0.65 -16.14
CA PRO A 469 10.99 1.82 -16.40
C PRO A 469 11.10 2.67 -15.15
N TYR A 470 12.25 3.33 -14.96
CA TYR A 470 12.31 4.40 -13.97
C TYR A 470 11.47 5.59 -14.44
N SER A 471 10.60 6.08 -13.55
CA SER A 471 9.93 7.36 -13.71
C SER A 471 9.88 8.07 -12.36
N ALA A 472 10.16 9.38 -12.36
CA ALA A 472 10.03 10.21 -11.16
C ALA A 472 8.59 10.25 -10.61
N ASN A 473 7.60 10.02 -11.49
CA ASN A 473 6.19 9.94 -11.13
C ASN A 473 5.83 8.53 -10.62
N PHE A 474 5.13 8.46 -9.48
CA PHE A 474 4.49 7.24 -8.97
C PHE A 474 3.25 6.91 -9.81
N SER A 475 2.86 5.63 -9.93
CA SER A 475 1.63 5.23 -10.61
C SER A 475 0.39 5.75 -9.85
N HIS A 476 -0.57 6.35 -10.55
CA HIS A 476 -1.73 7.04 -9.96
C HIS A 476 -2.79 6.10 -9.35
N ASN A 477 -3.31 6.44 -8.16
CA ASN A 477 -4.66 7.02 -7.95
C ASN A 477 -4.85 7.35 -6.46
N THR A 478 -5.32 8.57 -6.15
CA THR A 478 -5.45 9.21 -4.82
C THR A 478 -4.18 9.89 -4.26
N ARG A 479 -3.75 10.98 -4.91
CA ARG A 479 -2.83 11.94 -4.27
C ARG A 479 -3.62 12.80 -3.29
N ARG A 480 -3.07 13.02 -2.09
CA ARG A 480 -3.31 14.28 -1.34
C ARG A 480 -2.37 15.36 -1.86
N GLU A 481 -2.51 15.70 -3.14
CA GLU A 481 -1.68 16.73 -3.80
C GLU A 481 -1.83 18.08 -3.08
N ASP A 482 -3.01 18.35 -2.52
CA ASP A 482 -3.30 19.47 -1.63
C ASP A 482 -2.41 19.47 -0.37
N TYR A 483 -2.30 18.34 0.33
CA TYR A 483 -1.46 18.22 1.52
C TYR A 483 0.03 18.43 1.20
N GLU A 484 0.52 17.80 0.12
CA GLU A 484 1.92 17.94 -0.31
C GLU A 484 2.27 19.39 -0.70
N ILE A 485 1.36 20.08 -1.39
CA ILE A 485 1.54 21.50 -1.72
C ILE A 485 1.56 22.33 -0.44
N ALA A 486 0.64 22.09 0.49
CA ALA A 486 0.56 22.82 1.75
C ALA A 486 1.82 22.65 2.63
N GLU A 487 2.39 21.45 2.72
CA GLU A 487 3.65 21.20 3.45
C GLU A 487 4.81 22.03 2.89
N ASN A 488 4.84 22.26 1.58
CA ASN A 488 5.88 23.04 0.91
C ASN A 488 5.68 24.57 0.99
N LEU A 489 4.53 25.04 1.49
CA LEU A 489 4.30 26.46 1.75
C LEU A 489 5.04 26.91 3.01
N LYS A 490 5.54 28.16 2.98
CA LYS A 490 6.53 28.66 3.94
C LYS A 490 5.91 29.11 5.26
N SER A 491 4.63 29.47 5.24
CA SER A 491 3.92 29.99 6.42
C SER A 491 2.59 29.29 6.65
N GLU A 492 2.15 29.27 7.91
CA GLU A 492 0.84 28.73 8.30
C GLU A 492 -0.32 29.52 7.70
N GLU A 493 -0.10 30.82 7.45
CA GLU A 493 -1.06 31.69 6.77
C GLU A 493 -1.22 31.29 5.30
N GLU A 494 -0.13 31.06 4.57
CA GLU A 494 -0.17 30.58 3.18
C GLU A 494 -0.91 29.24 3.09
N ARG A 495 -0.66 28.33 4.04
CA ARG A 495 -1.36 27.03 4.11
C ARG A 495 -2.85 27.21 4.37
N THR A 496 -3.20 28.10 5.30
CA THR A 496 -4.60 28.37 5.65
C THR A 496 -5.35 28.92 4.44
N GLU A 497 -4.78 29.91 3.75
CA GLU A 497 -5.40 30.48 2.54
C GLU A 497 -5.54 29.43 1.43
N PHE A 498 -4.49 28.64 1.17
CA PHE A 498 -4.55 27.55 0.21
C PHE A 498 -5.65 26.53 0.54
N TYR A 499 -5.73 26.07 1.79
CA TYR A 499 -6.77 25.12 2.20
C TYR A 499 -8.19 25.71 2.12
N ILE A 500 -8.35 27.01 2.33
CA ILE A 500 -9.66 27.66 2.14
C ILE A 500 -10.05 27.63 0.66
N ASP A 501 -9.13 27.94 -0.25
CA ASP A 501 -9.41 27.91 -1.70
C ASP A 501 -9.68 26.49 -2.20
N ILE A 502 -8.97 25.48 -1.68
CA ILE A 502 -9.20 24.06 -1.93
C ILE A 502 -10.59 23.63 -1.45
N LYS A 503 -10.97 23.98 -0.21
CA LYS A 503 -12.31 23.67 0.32
C LYS A 503 -13.42 24.37 -0.45
N SER A 504 -13.18 25.60 -0.90
CA SER A 504 -14.11 26.36 -1.73
C SER A 504 -14.29 25.70 -3.11
N ALA A 505 -13.22 25.15 -3.70
CA ALA A 505 -13.31 24.39 -4.94
C ALA A 505 -14.17 23.13 -4.76
N ALA A 506 -13.99 22.41 -3.64
CA ALA A 506 -14.84 21.27 -3.29
C ALA A 506 -16.31 21.65 -3.07
N GLU A 507 -16.58 22.76 -2.37
CA GLU A 507 -17.95 23.27 -2.16
C GLU A 507 -18.64 23.63 -3.49
N SER A 508 -17.88 24.08 -4.49
CA SER A 508 -18.42 24.43 -5.81
C SER A 508 -18.89 23.22 -6.63
N GLY A 509 -18.48 22.01 -6.27
CA GLY A 509 -18.68 20.80 -7.08
C GLY A 509 -17.84 20.78 -8.37
N TRP A 510 -16.65 21.40 -8.34
CA TRP A 510 -15.64 21.41 -9.42
C TRP A 510 -14.23 21.12 -8.85
N ASP A 511 -14.07 19.99 -8.18
CA ASP A 511 -12.88 19.52 -7.47
C ASP A 511 -12.07 18.46 -8.24
N PHE A 512 -10.82 18.70 -8.66
CA PHE A 512 -10.15 19.97 -8.95
C PHE A 512 -10.14 20.23 -10.47
N SER A 513 -9.98 21.49 -10.88
CA SER A 513 -10.04 21.97 -12.27
C SER A 513 -9.15 23.19 -12.50
N SER A 514 -8.62 23.33 -13.72
CA SER A 514 -7.97 24.56 -14.21
C SER A 514 -8.87 25.79 -14.09
N ARG A 515 -10.20 25.61 -14.00
CA ARG A 515 -11.19 26.67 -13.76
C ARG A 515 -10.78 27.59 -12.61
N TRP A 516 -10.21 27.02 -11.54
CA TRP A 516 -9.86 27.76 -10.33
C TRP A 516 -8.44 28.34 -10.33
N PHE A 517 -7.63 28.07 -11.35
CA PHE A 517 -6.24 28.49 -11.36
C PHE A 517 -6.12 29.98 -11.69
N ILE A 518 -5.33 30.73 -10.91
CA ILE A 518 -4.88 32.08 -11.28
C ILE A 518 -3.35 32.09 -11.25
N SER A 519 -2.76 32.09 -12.44
CA SER A 519 -1.32 32.29 -12.62
C SER A 519 -1.09 33.39 -13.65
N ASN A 520 -0.59 34.55 -13.22
CA ASN A 520 -0.46 35.75 -14.05
C ASN A 520 -1.77 36.12 -14.79
N GLY A 521 -2.91 35.91 -14.12
CA GLY A 521 -4.24 36.12 -14.67
C GLY A 521 -4.65 35.11 -15.74
N THR A 522 -4.02 33.94 -15.81
CA THR A 522 -4.40 32.84 -16.70
C THR A 522 -4.87 31.63 -15.90
N ASN A 523 -5.53 30.68 -16.55
CA ASN A 523 -5.90 29.37 -15.99
C ASN A 523 -4.81 28.30 -16.16
N ILE A 524 -3.62 28.68 -16.62
CA ILE A 524 -2.49 27.76 -16.81
C ILE A 524 -1.81 27.57 -15.45
N GLY A 525 -1.65 26.32 -15.02
CA GLY A 525 -1.02 26.02 -13.75
C GLY A 525 -1.27 24.60 -13.30
N ASN A 526 -1.13 24.40 -11.99
CA ASN A 526 -1.48 23.18 -11.27
C ASN A 526 -2.27 23.54 -10.02
N LEU A 527 -2.59 22.54 -9.20
CA LEU A 527 -3.36 22.71 -7.96
C LEU A 527 -2.84 23.84 -7.04
N SER A 528 -1.53 24.14 -7.04
CA SER A 528 -0.96 25.23 -6.23
C SER A 528 -1.36 26.63 -6.69
N ASN A 529 -1.96 26.75 -7.88
CA ASN A 529 -2.45 28.00 -8.44
C ASN A 529 -3.95 28.23 -8.14
N THR A 530 -4.58 27.37 -7.34
CA THR A 530 -6.01 27.45 -7.01
C THR A 530 -6.32 28.69 -6.17
N HIS A 531 -7.20 29.55 -6.70
CA HIS A 531 -7.64 30.80 -6.08
C HIS A 531 -9.17 30.94 -6.17
N THR A 532 -9.89 29.89 -5.78
CA THR A 532 -11.34 29.74 -5.97
C THR A 532 -12.14 30.92 -5.45
N ARG A 533 -11.85 31.44 -4.24
CA ARG A 533 -12.59 32.57 -3.66
C ARG A 533 -12.45 33.88 -4.43
N HIS A 534 -11.44 33.97 -5.27
CA HIS A 534 -11.15 35.16 -6.07
C HIS A 534 -11.79 35.12 -7.45
N ILE A 535 -12.60 34.09 -7.72
CA ILE A 535 -13.33 33.92 -8.97
C ILE A 535 -14.81 34.06 -8.66
N ILE A 536 -15.52 34.88 -9.43
CA ILE A 536 -16.99 34.95 -9.40
C ILE A 536 -17.51 34.01 -10.49
N PRO A 537 -18.04 32.83 -10.11
CA PRO A 537 -18.44 31.84 -11.09
C PRO A 537 -19.85 32.10 -11.64
N VAL A 538 -20.04 31.85 -12.94
CA VAL A 538 -21.29 32.10 -13.67
C VAL A 538 -22.45 31.26 -13.14
N ASP A 539 -22.22 29.96 -12.95
CA ASP A 539 -23.20 28.99 -12.50
C ASP A 539 -23.76 29.32 -11.12
N LEU A 540 -22.91 29.61 -10.12
CA LEU A 540 -23.40 29.95 -8.78
C LEU A 540 -24.34 31.16 -8.80
N ASN A 541 -23.96 32.23 -9.49
CA ASN A 541 -24.77 33.45 -9.55
C ASN A 541 -26.08 33.24 -10.31
N ALA A 542 -26.05 32.44 -11.39
CA ALA A 542 -27.23 32.06 -12.14
C ALA A 542 -28.19 31.16 -11.34
N LEU A 543 -27.65 30.27 -10.50
CA LEU A 543 -28.43 29.39 -9.62
C LEU A 543 -29.05 30.16 -8.45
N ILE A 544 -28.34 31.11 -7.84
CA ILE A 544 -28.89 31.97 -6.78
C ILE A 544 -30.04 32.84 -7.32
N TYR A 545 -29.91 33.38 -8.53
CA TYR A 545 -31.03 34.01 -9.23
C TYR A 545 -32.24 33.07 -9.33
N TRP A 546 -32.02 31.85 -9.81
CA TRP A 546 -33.08 30.89 -10.03
C TRP A 546 -33.81 30.51 -8.75
N ASN A 547 -33.04 30.28 -7.67
CA ASN A 547 -33.59 30.01 -6.35
C ASN A 547 -34.44 31.17 -5.84
N ALA A 548 -34.01 32.42 -6.03
CA ALA A 548 -34.80 33.59 -5.67
C ALA A 548 -36.10 33.68 -6.50
N ASP A 549 -36.06 33.43 -7.82
CA ASP A 549 -37.26 33.43 -8.66
C ASP A 549 -38.25 32.32 -8.26
N LEU A 550 -37.75 31.11 -7.99
CA LEU A 550 -38.56 29.99 -7.49
C LEU A 550 -39.20 30.32 -6.14
N LEU A 551 -38.44 30.87 -5.19
CA LEU A 551 -38.96 31.29 -3.89
C LEU A 551 -40.00 32.40 -4.01
N SER A 552 -39.81 33.34 -4.95
CA SER A 552 -40.82 34.35 -5.29
C SER A 552 -42.13 33.68 -5.71
N ASN A 553 -42.06 32.72 -6.64
CA ASN A 553 -43.22 32.01 -7.16
C ASN A 553 -43.91 31.13 -6.11
N PHE A 554 -43.16 30.38 -5.30
CA PHE A 554 -43.73 29.59 -4.20
C PHE A 554 -44.45 30.48 -3.19
N ASN A 555 -43.89 31.63 -2.82
CA ASN A 555 -44.55 32.55 -1.89
C ASN A 555 -45.80 33.21 -2.51
N LYS A 556 -45.86 33.44 -3.83
CA LYS A 556 -47.09 33.90 -4.51
C LYS A 556 -48.20 32.85 -4.39
N ILE A 557 -47.87 31.58 -4.62
CA ILE A 557 -48.82 30.46 -4.52
C ILE A 557 -49.37 30.32 -3.09
N LEU A 558 -48.51 30.50 -2.08
CA LEU A 558 -48.89 30.44 -0.67
C LEU A 558 -49.61 31.70 -0.15
N GLY A 559 -49.82 32.72 -0.98
CA GLY A 559 -50.44 33.99 -0.58
C GLY A 559 -49.53 34.93 0.23
N ASN A 560 -48.24 34.61 0.36
CA ASN A 560 -47.24 35.40 1.09
C ASN A 560 -46.64 36.50 0.21
N PHE A 561 -47.46 37.47 -0.22
CA PHE A 561 -47.08 38.47 -1.23
C PHE A 561 -45.87 39.34 -0.83
N ASN A 562 -45.68 39.62 0.47
CA ASN A 562 -44.51 40.38 0.95
C ASN A 562 -43.20 39.61 0.73
N LYS A 563 -43.16 38.31 1.07
CA LYS A 563 -41.99 37.46 0.83
C LYS A 563 -41.78 37.24 -0.67
N ALA A 564 -42.85 37.07 -1.43
CA ALA A 564 -42.77 36.97 -2.87
C ALA A 564 -42.08 38.20 -3.49
N ARG A 565 -42.51 39.40 -3.10
CA ARG A 565 -41.90 40.66 -3.57
C ARG A 565 -40.43 40.77 -3.16
N PHE A 566 -40.08 40.40 -1.93
CA PHE A 566 -38.69 40.40 -1.47
C PHE A 566 -37.79 39.53 -2.36
N TYR A 567 -38.19 38.28 -2.61
CA TYR A 567 -37.41 37.38 -3.46
C TYR A 567 -37.42 37.79 -4.93
N GLN A 568 -38.50 38.39 -5.42
CA GLN A 568 -38.55 38.96 -6.77
C GLN A 568 -37.48 40.05 -6.96
N LEU A 569 -37.36 40.96 -6.00
CA LEU A 569 -36.33 42.02 -6.04
C LEU A 569 -34.92 41.42 -5.99
N LYS A 570 -34.70 40.39 -5.17
CA LYS A 570 -33.41 39.67 -5.14
C LYS A 570 -33.09 39.00 -6.48
N ALA A 571 -34.05 38.36 -7.12
CA ALA A 571 -33.86 37.81 -8.45
C ALA A 571 -33.50 38.92 -9.47
N GLU A 572 -34.18 40.07 -9.42
CA GLU A 572 -33.88 41.19 -10.32
C GLU A 572 -32.47 41.77 -10.10
N GLU A 573 -32.03 41.89 -8.85
CA GLU A 573 -30.66 42.30 -8.48
C GLU A 573 -29.60 41.35 -9.07
N PHE A 574 -29.74 40.04 -8.85
CA PHE A 574 -28.78 39.06 -9.37
C PHE A 574 -28.75 39.01 -10.90
N LYS A 575 -29.91 39.07 -11.55
CA LYS A 575 -30.01 39.09 -13.02
C LYS A 575 -29.30 40.31 -13.62
N ALA A 576 -29.47 41.48 -13.01
CA ALA A 576 -28.79 42.69 -13.43
C ALA A 576 -27.26 42.57 -13.24
N ALA A 577 -26.82 42.03 -12.09
CA ALA A 577 -25.40 41.81 -11.81
C ALA A 577 -24.75 40.81 -12.77
N VAL A 578 -25.38 39.65 -13.02
CA VAL A 578 -24.89 38.65 -13.97
C VAL A 578 -24.74 39.23 -15.37
N THR A 579 -25.72 40.03 -15.81
CA THR A 579 -25.66 40.70 -17.11
C THR A 579 -24.57 41.77 -17.17
N ALA A 580 -24.38 42.54 -16.09
CA ALA A 580 -23.39 43.63 -16.08
C ALA A 580 -21.94 43.16 -15.93
N VAL A 581 -21.71 42.07 -15.18
CA VAL A 581 -20.36 41.63 -14.80
C VAL A 581 -19.89 40.42 -15.61
N LEU A 582 -20.78 39.45 -15.84
CA LEU A 582 -20.39 38.15 -16.37
C LEU A 582 -20.66 38.01 -17.87
N TRP A 583 -21.59 38.78 -18.44
CA TRP A 583 -21.79 38.78 -19.90
C TRP A 583 -20.59 39.40 -20.61
N ASN A 584 -19.99 38.65 -21.55
CA ASN A 584 -18.90 39.13 -22.37
C ASN A 584 -19.38 39.42 -23.79
N GLU A 585 -19.47 40.71 -24.10
CA GLU A 585 -19.97 41.21 -25.38
C GLU A 585 -19.08 40.87 -26.57
N LYS A 586 -17.81 40.49 -26.38
CA LYS A 586 -16.95 40.05 -27.50
C LYS A 586 -17.15 38.56 -27.79
N ARG A 587 -17.32 37.76 -26.75
CA ARG A 587 -17.39 36.30 -26.83
C ARG A 587 -18.81 35.76 -26.98
N GLY A 588 -19.82 36.58 -26.69
CA GLY A 588 -21.22 36.19 -26.88
C GLY A 588 -21.69 35.14 -25.86
N THR A 589 -21.09 35.13 -24.67
CA THR A 589 -21.39 34.18 -23.59
C THR A 589 -21.13 34.83 -22.22
N TRP A 590 -21.49 34.15 -21.14
CA TRP A 590 -21.11 34.55 -19.79
C TRP A 590 -19.79 33.91 -19.39
N LEU A 591 -18.86 34.68 -18.86
CA LEU A 591 -17.56 34.22 -18.40
C LEU A 591 -17.43 34.43 -16.89
N ASP A 592 -16.70 33.54 -16.23
CA ASP A 592 -16.31 33.74 -14.83
C ASP A 592 -15.48 35.03 -14.72
N TYR A 593 -15.52 35.70 -13.57
CA TYR A 593 -14.78 36.95 -13.36
C TYR A 593 -13.63 36.77 -12.37
N ASP A 594 -12.42 37.14 -12.77
CA ASP A 594 -11.23 37.14 -11.92
C ASP A 594 -11.14 38.48 -11.18
N ILE A 595 -11.34 38.44 -9.86
CA ILE A 595 -11.32 39.62 -8.99
C ILE A 595 -9.88 40.14 -8.81
N LEU A 596 -8.89 39.25 -8.73
CA LEU A 596 -7.48 39.64 -8.51
C LEU A 596 -6.93 40.43 -9.69
N ASN A 597 -7.30 40.04 -10.90
CA ASN A 597 -6.83 40.67 -12.14
C ASN A 597 -7.86 41.62 -12.77
N ASN A 598 -9.02 41.79 -12.12
CA ASN A 598 -10.13 42.65 -12.55
C ASN A 598 -10.52 42.46 -14.03
N LYS A 599 -10.72 41.19 -14.44
CA LYS A 599 -11.01 40.85 -15.83
C LYS A 599 -11.90 39.60 -15.98
N PRO A 600 -12.62 39.45 -17.12
CA PRO A 600 -13.27 38.19 -17.48
C PRO A 600 -12.26 37.07 -17.73
N ARG A 601 -12.62 35.85 -17.35
CA ARG A 601 -11.86 34.62 -17.61
C ARG A 601 -12.31 34.01 -18.93
N ASP A 602 -11.57 34.30 -19.99
CA ASP A 602 -11.88 33.88 -21.35
C ASP A 602 -11.45 32.44 -21.64
N TYR A 603 -12.12 31.49 -21.00
CA TYR A 603 -11.92 30.05 -21.14
C TYR A 603 -13.26 29.36 -21.29
N PHE A 604 -13.30 28.23 -22.01
CA PHE A 604 -14.51 27.46 -22.17
C PHE A 604 -14.80 26.57 -20.97
N TYR A 605 -15.96 26.77 -20.36
CA TYR A 605 -16.59 25.84 -19.43
C TYR A 605 -18.07 25.71 -19.79
N PRO A 606 -18.68 24.51 -19.80
CA PRO A 606 -20.11 24.35 -20.07
C PRO A 606 -21.00 25.18 -19.12
N SER A 607 -20.52 25.44 -17.90
CA SER A 607 -21.19 26.29 -16.90
C SER A 607 -21.33 27.75 -17.32
N ASN A 608 -20.56 28.24 -18.29
CA ASN A 608 -20.75 29.55 -18.92
C ASN A 608 -22.16 29.74 -19.49
N LEU A 609 -22.83 28.64 -19.83
CA LEU A 609 -24.17 28.65 -20.43
C LEU A 609 -25.30 28.42 -19.41
N THR A 610 -24.98 28.28 -18.12
CA THR A 610 -25.97 28.11 -17.04
C THR A 610 -27.07 29.19 -17.04
N PRO A 611 -26.78 30.48 -17.36
CA PRO A 611 -27.82 31.50 -17.45
C PRO A 611 -28.94 31.18 -18.44
N LEU A 612 -28.65 30.46 -19.54
CA LEU A 612 -29.67 29.99 -20.49
C LEU A 612 -30.66 29.04 -19.82
N TRP A 613 -30.16 28.13 -19.00
CA TRP A 613 -30.96 27.14 -18.29
C TRP A 613 -31.82 27.76 -17.19
N THR A 614 -31.23 28.67 -16.40
CA THR A 614 -31.91 29.34 -15.28
C THR A 614 -32.75 30.53 -15.70
N LYS A 615 -32.63 31.00 -16.95
CA LYS A 615 -33.22 32.24 -17.46
C LYS A 615 -32.69 33.50 -16.76
N CYS A 616 -31.43 33.46 -16.31
CA CYS A 616 -30.73 34.58 -15.65
C CYS A 616 -30.14 35.56 -16.66
N TYR A 617 -30.97 36.15 -17.50
CA TYR A 617 -30.57 37.14 -18.51
C TYR A 617 -31.75 38.04 -18.87
N ASP A 618 -31.48 39.15 -19.56
CA ASP A 618 -32.55 40.04 -20.00
C ASP A 618 -33.42 39.37 -21.08
N LEU A 619 -34.66 39.04 -20.71
CA LEU A 619 -35.63 38.41 -21.59
C LEU A 619 -36.04 39.26 -22.80
N LYS A 620 -35.78 40.59 -22.77
CA LYS A 620 -36.00 41.48 -23.92
C LYS A 620 -35.02 41.20 -25.06
N HIS A 621 -33.79 40.85 -24.72
CA HIS A 621 -32.70 40.56 -25.66
C HIS A 621 -32.43 39.05 -25.80
N ARG A 622 -33.38 38.20 -25.38
CA ARG A 622 -33.21 36.73 -25.34
C ARG A 622 -32.73 36.11 -26.65
N PHE A 623 -33.20 36.58 -27.80
CA PHE A 623 -32.84 36.01 -29.09
C PHE A 623 -31.38 36.26 -29.44
N GLU A 624 -30.88 37.46 -29.12
CA GLU A 624 -29.47 37.82 -29.28
C GLU A 624 -28.59 36.95 -28.38
N PHE A 625 -28.92 36.80 -27.09
CA PHE A 625 -28.19 35.90 -26.19
C PHE A 625 -28.13 34.46 -26.72
N PHE A 626 -29.23 33.95 -27.29
CA PHE A 626 -29.29 32.60 -27.83
C PHE A 626 -28.43 32.42 -29.09
N GLU A 627 -28.55 33.32 -30.05
CA GLU A 627 -27.77 33.29 -31.30
C GLU A 627 -26.27 33.33 -30.99
N ARG A 628 -25.87 34.26 -30.12
CA ARG A 628 -24.47 34.44 -29.71
C ARG A 628 -23.92 33.26 -28.90
N SER A 629 -24.75 32.64 -28.06
CA SER A 629 -24.35 31.42 -27.34
C SER A 629 -24.17 30.22 -28.29
N VAL A 630 -24.97 30.13 -29.36
CA VAL A 630 -24.80 29.11 -30.41
C VAL A 630 -23.49 29.33 -31.18
N GLU A 631 -23.18 30.58 -31.54
CA GLU A 631 -21.89 30.94 -32.15
C GLU A 631 -20.72 30.55 -31.26
N TYR A 632 -20.77 30.91 -29.98
CA TYR A 632 -19.75 30.57 -28.98
C TYR A 632 -19.44 29.06 -28.93
N ILE A 633 -20.47 28.21 -28.84
CA ILE A 633 -20.29 26.74 -28.81
C ILE A 633 -19.64 26.22 -30.10
N ASN A 634 -20.00 26.79 -31.24
CA ASN A 634 -19.43 26.39 -32.53
C ASN A 634 -17.97 26.85 -32.66
N ASP A 635 -17.66 28.07 -32.23
CA ASP A 635 -16.31 28.66 -32.29
C ASP A 635 -15.31 27.87 -31.42
N GLU A 636 -15.74 27.48 -30.22
CA GLU A 636 -14.93 26.64 -29.31
C GLU A 636 -14.75 25.20 -29.82
N SER A 637 -15.39 24.84 -30.93
CA SER A 637 -15.24 23.56 -31.61
C SER A 637 -15.53 22.35 -30.71
N VAL A 638 -16.34 22.52 -29.67
CA VAL A 638 -16.62 21.45 -28.68
C VAL A 638 -17.39 20.28 -29.32
N LEU A 639 -18.01 20.53 -30.47
CA LEU A 639 -18.61 19.49 -31.29
C LEU A 639 -17.60 18.49 -31.87
N ARG A 640 -16.28 18.68 -31.76
CA ARG A 640 -15.31 17.64 -32.17
C ARG A 640 -15.22 16.46 -31.19
N TYR A 641 -15.65 16.64 -29.94
CA TYR A 641 -15.50 15.63 -28.87
C TYR A 641 -16.68 14.66 -28.85
N LEU A 642 -16.55 13.53 -29.53
CA LEU A 642 -17.68 12.60 -29.73
C LEU A 642 -18.27 12.02 -28.44
N GLY A 643 -17.50 12.01 -27.35
CA GLY A 643 -17.93 11.51 -26.04
C GLY A 643 -18.89 12.43 -25.28
N GLY A 644 -19.03 13.71 -25.66
CA GLY A 644 -19.80 14.72 -24.92
C GLY A 644 -19.13 16.08 -24.99
N ILE A 645 -19.72 17.08 -24.35
CA ILE A 645 -19.07 18.39 -24.16
C ILE A 645 -18.02 18.20 -23.06
N PRO A 646 -16.72 18.38 -23.33
CA PRO A 646 -15.73 18.30 -22.28
C PRO A 646 -15.93 19.44 -21.29
N THR A 647 -15.52 19.20 -20.06
CA THR A 647 -15.81 20.09 -18.93
C THR A 647 -14.90 21.31 -18.89
N SER A 648 -13.69 21.19 -19.43
CA SER A 648 -12.84 22.28 -19.91
C SER A 648 -12.17 21.85 -21.22
N LEU A 649 -11.51 22.77 -21.92
CA LEU A 649 -10.71 22.45 -23.11
C LEU A 649 -9.22 22.26 -22.79
N ASP A 650 -8.84 22.41 -21.53
CA ASP A 650 -7.46 22.27 -21.08
C ASP A 650 -7.16 20.82 -20.75
N LEU A 651 -6.05 20.32 -21.28
CA LEU A 651 -5.54 19.00 -20.95
C LEU A 651 -4.62 19.12 -19.73
N THR A 652 -5.18 18.92 -18.54
CA THR A 652 -4.43 18.88 -17.28
C THR A 652 -4.50 17.47 -16.67
N LEU A 653 -3.89 17.27 -15.50
CA LEU A 653 -4.06 16.04 -14.72
C LEU A 653 -5.22 16.15 -13.71
N GLU A 654 -5.96 17.25 -13.73
CA GLU A 654 -7.03 17.54 -12.78
C GLU A 654 -8.33 16.81 -13.13
N GLN A 655 -9.09 16.40 -12.12
CA GLN A 655 -10.27 15.54 -12.24
C GLN A 655 -11.35 16.06 -13.20
N TRP A 656 -11.56 17.38 -13.24
CA TRP A 656 -12.64 17.98 -14.03
C TRP A 656 -12.20 18.42 -15.42
N ASP A 657 -10.91 18.37 -15.75
CA ASP A 657 -10.43 18.88 -17.03
C ASP A 657 -10.50 17.83 -18.15
N LEU A 658 -10.12 18.22 -19.37
CA LEU A 658 -10.08 17.30 -20.51
C LEU A 658 -9.19 16.09 -20.14
N THR A 659 -9.62 14.84 -20.33
CA THR A 659 -10.64 14.35 -21.27
C THR A 659 -12.06 14.17 -20.73
N ASN A 660 -12.36 14.63 -19.51
CA ASN A 660 -13.59 14.23 -18.81
C ASN A 660 -14.83 15.06 -19.21
N ALA A 661 -15.99 14.40 -19.28
CA ALA A 661 -17.28 15.02 -19.59
C ALA A 661 -18.33 14.64 -18.55
N TRP A 662 -18.79 15.60 -17.76
CA TRP A 662 -19.68 15.31 -16.63
C TRP A 662 -21.19 15.44 -16.99
N PRO A 663 -22.05 14.47 -16.59
CA PRO A 663 -23.47 14.46 -16.95
C PRO A 663 -24.26 15.74 -16.58
N PRO A 664 -24.07 16.35 -15.38
CA PRO A 664 -24.79 17.58 -15.01
C PRO A 664 -24.51 18.73 -15.97
N LEU A 665 -23.27 18.85 -16.45
CA LEU A 665 -22.87 19.91 -17.36
C LEU A 665 -23.46 19.72 -18.76
N GLN A 666 -23.60 18.47 -19.21
CA GLN A 666 -24.29 18.16 -20.46
C GLN A 666 -25.73 18.66 -20.41
N ILE A 667 -26.47 18.30 -19.35
CA ILE A 667 -27.89 18.59 -19.27
C ILE A 667 -28.17 20.09 -19.10
N ILE A 668 -27.32 20.81 -18.36
CA ILE A 668 -27.43 22.28 -18.22
C ILE A 668 -27.32 22.94 -19.59
N THR A 669 -26.28 22.60 -20.38
CA THR A 669 -26.10 23.17 -21.71
C THR A 669 -27.24 22.77 -22.67
N ILE A 670 -27.60 21.48 -22.70
CA ILE A 670 -28.65 20.96 -23.60
C ILE A 670 -30.01 21.59 -23.27
N GLN A 671 -30.42 21.61 -22.00
CA GLN A 671 -31.70 22.18 -21.61
C GLN A 671 -31.73 23.70 -21.77
N GLY A 672 -30.64 24.39 -21.44
CA GLY A 672 -30.51 25.83 -21.67
C GLY A 672 -30.77 26.19 -23.13
N LEU A 673 -30.15 25.47 -24.06
CA LEU A 673 -30.38 25.64 -25.50
C LEU A 673 -31.79 25.19 -25.94
N ALA A 674 -32.34 24.12 -25.37
CA ALA A 674 -33.66 23.61 -25.73
C ALA A 674 -34.81 24.51 -25.26
N TYR A 675 -34.64 25.22 -24.14
CA TYR A 675 -35.61 26.18 -23.60
C TYR A 675 -35.65 27.50 -24.38
N THR A 676 -34.71 27.70 -25.31
CA THR A 676 -34.81 28.80 -26.28
C THR A 676 -36.01 28.56 -27.20
N ASN A 677 -36.63 29.61 -27.71
CA ASN A 677 -37.56 29.50 -28.85
C ASN A 677 -36.83 29.65 -30.20
N ASP A 678 -35.50 29.53 -30.19
CA ASP A 678 -34.66 29.66 -31.37
C ASP A 678 -34.46 28.30 -32.06
N ARG A 679 -34.52 28.30 -33.40
CA ARG A 679 -34.46 27.06 -34.19
C ARG A 679 -33.05 26.48 -34.21
N ASN A 680 -32.02 27.32 -34.24
CA ASN A 680 -30.64 26.89 -34.31
C ASN A 680 -30.16 26.34 -32.97
N ALA A 681 -30.52 27.01 -31.86
CA ALA A 681 -30.25 26.54 -30.51
C ALA A 681 -30.94 25.20 -30.21
N LYS A 682 -32.22 25.02 -30.57
CA LYS A 682 -32.89 23.71 -30.44
C LYS A 682 -32.24 22.62 -31.28
N SER A 683 -31.83 22.94 -32.51
CA SER A 683 -31.12 22.01 -33.39
C SER A 683 -29.77 21.58 -32.78
N LEU A 684 -29.02 22.52 -32.21
CA LEU A 684 -27.77 22.25 -31.51
C LEU A 684 -27.99 21.41 -30.24
N ALA A 685 -29.00 21.74 -29.43
CA ALA A 685 -29.39 20.97 -28.25
C ALA A 685 -29.67 19.50 -28.59
N TYR A 686 -30.42 19.25 -29.67
CA TYR A 686 -30.70 17.89 -30.15
C TYR A 686 -29.42 17.15 -30.55
N LYS A 687 -28.51 17.80 -31.28
CA LYS A 687 -27.23 17.19 -31.68
C LYS A 687 -26.38 16.81 -30.47
N LEU A 688 -26.31 17.69 -29.46
CA LEU A 688 -25.57 17.45 -28.22
C LEU A 688 -26.18 16.29 -27.43
N ALA A 689 -27.51 16.25 -27.29
CA ALA A 689 -28.22 15.17 -26.60
C ALA A 689 -28.04 13.81 -27.30
N ASP A 690 -28.22 13.76 -28.62
CA ASP A 690 -28.07 12.54 -29.42
C ASP A 690 -26.67 11.93 -29.25
N ARG A 691 -25.64 12.77 -29.24
CA ARG A 691 -24.25 12.34 -29.04
C ARG A 691 -24.00 11.80 -27.65
N TRP A 692 -24.43 12.52 -26.62
CA TRP A 692 -24.24 12.10 -25.23
C TRP A 692 -24.90 10.75 -24.95
N VAL A 693 -26.14 10.57 -25.43
CA VAL A 693 -26.87 9.29 -25.31
C VAL A 693 -26.16 8.17 -26.07
N LYS A 694 -25.70 8.41 -27.31
CA LYS A 694 -24.95 7.42 -28.09
C LYS A 694 -23.62 7.04 -27.45
N ALA A 695 -22.90 8.00 -26.89
CA ALA A 695 -21.63 7.76 -26.20
C ALA A 695 -21.83 6.87 -24.98
N ASN A 696 -22.80 7.22 -24.12
CA ASN A 696 -23.14 6.44 -22.93
C ASN A 696 -23.67 5.04 -23.29
N TYR A 697 -24.53 4.92 -24.31
CA TYR A 697 -25.02 3.62 -24.77
C TYR A 697 -23.90 2.72 -25.28
N LYS A 698 -22.92 3.28 -26.02
CA LYS A 698 -21.73 2.53 -26.46
C LYS A 698 -20.84 2.13 -25.28
N GLY A 699 -20.68 3.01 -24.28
CA GLY A 699 -19.96 2.70 -23.04
C GLY A 699 -20.62 1.54 -22.29
N TYR A 700 -21.93 1.62 -22.10
CA TYR A 700 -22.73 0.57 -21.47
C TYR A 700 -22.65 -0.76 -22.20
N LEU A 701 -22.80 -0.79 -23.54
CA LEU A 701 -22.68 -2.02 -24.31
C LEU A 701 -21.30 -2.68 -24.20
N LYS A 702 -20.25 -1.90 -23.96
CA LYS A 702 -18.88 -2.41 -23.87
C LYS A 702 -18.54 -2.94 -22.47
N GLN A 703 -19.12 -2.35 -21.44
CA GLN A 703 -18.69 -2.54 -20.05
C GLN A 703 -19.79 -3.08 -19.14
N GLU A 704 -21.02 -3.23 -19.65
CA GLU A 704 -22.21 -3.63 -18.90
C GLU A 704 -22.51 -2.76 -17.67
N ALA A 705 -21.98 -1.54 -17.64
CA ALA A 705 -22.11 -0.56 -16.57
C ALA A 705 -22.16 0.88 -17.11
N MET A 706 -22.72 1.78 -16.32
CA MET A 706 -22.67 3.23 -16.54
C MET A 706 -21.51 3.83 -15.73
N PHE A 707 -20.84 4.83 -16.27
CA PHE A 707 -19.70 5.49 -15.62
C PHE A 707 -20.03 6.94 -15.28
N GLU A 708 -19.32 7.48 -14.30
CA GLU A 708 -19.54 8.84 -13.79
C GLU A 708 -19.15 9.96 -14.78
N LYS A 709 -18.17 9.74 -15.67
CA LYS A 709 -17.59 10.74 -16.58
C LYS A 709 -17.03 10.14 -17.87
#